data_AF-A0A0D2VG65-F1
#
_entry.id   AF-A0A0D2VG65-F1
#
_cell.length_a   1.000
_cell.length_b   1.000
_cell.length_c   1.000
_cell.angle_alpha   90.00
_cell.angle_beta   90.00
_cell.angle_gamma   90.00
#
_symmetry.space_group_name_H-M   'P 1'
#
loop_
_entity.id
_entity.type
_entity.pdbx_description
1 polymer ?
#
loop_
_entity_poly.entity_id
_entity_poly.type
_entity_poly.pdbx_seq_one_letter_code
_entity_poly.pdbx_strand_id
1 'polypeptide(L)'
;MAEPYIEQVEYLDVLTKTGKKTGVSKPRGDVHRDGDYHKAVHVWIFAESTQELLLQKRADCKDSWPGLWDISSAGHISAGDSSLITAQRELQEELGVILPKDAFELIFVFLEECVTNNGKFINNEYSDVYLVTTLEPIPREAFTLQDTEVSDVKYISFGEYRSHLAEADPKYVPYDVNKQYGLLFDIITKRYRENNEARSLVLQKQLRRYAPVSLTAELTGLGDADKEALILLVRAAMIMDEIFYLQVWHSNPVLREWLKEHANVSQLDNLKWMYYVINKSPWSCLDENEAFLTTADSAVKLLPEATKPITGWKGVQYRAAFPMLKPSGANFYPPDMDKMEFKLWTTGLSLDKQKDATSFFTVIKRHSQVNWDNHIFDSTHLSEGSTHDLYSIPYSQEYHPFLTRVSDLLHKAGDLVSSPSLKRLLHSKADAFLSNDYYDSDIAWMELDSKLDVTIGPYETYEDSLFGYKATFEAFIGVRDEKATAQLKLFSDNLQVLEQNLPMDDTYKSKDIIAAPIRVVQLLFNAGDVKGPQTIAFNLPNDERIVKDRGTAMVILKNVSEAKFKQILNPIADACIAKEQHELVDFESFFTHTICHECCHGIGPHTITLPDGRKSTVRLELQDLHSALEEAKADIVGLWALNFLIKKHLLPTSLEKSMYVSFLAGCFRSVRFGLEEAHGKGQALQFNWLLEKEAFVFHPNETFSVNFDKVQKLLKV
;
A
#
# COMPACT_ATOMS: atom_id res chain seq x y z
N MET A 1 33.31 5.85 51.50
CA MET A 1 33.87 5.89 50.14
C MET A 1 32.67 5.95 49.23
N ALA A 2 32.53 7.01 48.44
CA ALA A 2 31.52 7.06 47.38
C ALA A 2 31.86 5.98 46.36
N GLU A 3 30.86 5.21 45.92
CA GLU A 3 31.03 4.31 44.79
C GLU A 3 31.47 5.12 43.55
N PRO A 4 32.42 4.63 42.76
CA PRO A 4 32.84 5.33 41.54
C PRO A 4 31.66 5.35 40.56
N TYR A 5 31.30 6.56 40.11
CA TYR A 5 30.38 6.77 39.00
C TYR A 5 30.99 6.11 37.76
N ILE A 6 30.44 4.98 37.33
CA ILE A 6 30.81 4.33 36.07
C ILE A 6 30.14 5.17 34.97
N GLU A 7 30.94 5.99 34.28
CA GLU A 7 30.48 6.72 33.11
C GLU A 7 30.07 5.70 32.04
N GLN A 8 28.77 5.63 31.75
CA GLN A 8 28.24 4.71 30.77
C GLN A 8 28.71 5.17 29.38
N VAL A 9 29.57 4.38 28.74
CA VAL A 9 30.11 4.71 27.41
C VAL A 9 28.99 4.54 26.38
N GLU A 10 28.60 5.63 25.73
CA GLU A 10 27.64 5.64 24.62
C GLU A 10 28.22 4.92 23.39
N TYR A 11 27.46 3.97 22.81
CA TYR A 11 27.83 3.26 21.58
C TYR A 11 26.94 3.69 20.44
N LEU A 12 27.49 3.80 19.23
CA LEU A 12 26.79 4.15 18.01
C LEU A 12 26.96 3.05 16.96
N ASP A 13 25.93 2.82 16.13
CA ASP A 13 26.01 1.92 14.99
C ASP A 13 26.80 2.55 13.85
N VAL A 14 27.77 1.79 13.31
CA VAL A 14 28.57 2.18 12.16
C VAL A 14 27.82 1.91 10.86
N LEU A 15 27.80 2.91 10.00
CA LEU A 15 27.18 2.89 8.69
C LEU A 15 28.22 2.83 7.57
N THR A 16 27.76 2.40 6.41
CA THR A 16 28.48 2.61 5.15
C THR A 16 28.40 4.09 4.76
N LYS A 17 29.27 4.50 3.83
CA LYS A 17 29.19 5.81 3.16
C LYS A 17 27.87 6.09 2.42
N THR A 18 27.02 5.08 2.24
CA THR A 18 25.68 5.24 1.66
C THR A 18 24.57 5.21 2.72
N GLY A 19 24.93 5.30 4.00
CA GLY A 19 23.99 5.34 5.13
C GLY A 19 23.40 3.98 5.52
N LYS A 20 23.94 2.86 5.03
CA LYS A 20 23.43 1.51 5.37
C LYS A 20 24.12 0.96 6.61
N LYS A 21 23.38 0.27 7.49
CA LYS A 21 23.96 -0.39 8.67
C LYS A 21 25.02 -1.43 8.26
N THR A 22 26.17 -1.43 8.95
CA THR A 22 27.23 -2.43 8.74
C THR A 22 27.09 -3.65 9.65
N GLY A 23 26.30 -3.54 10.73
CA GLY A 23 26.21 -4.54 11.80
C GLY A 23 27.31 -4.42 12.86
N VAL A 24 28.15 -3.38 12.81
CA VAL A 24 29.19 -3.07 13.80
C VAL A 24 28.77 -1.85 14.60
N SER A 25 29.04 -1.85 15.91
CA SER A 25 28.84 -0.69 16.79
C SER A 25 30.15 -0.35 17.51
N LYS A 26 30.39 0.94 17.77
CA LYS A 26 31.63 1.44 18.41
C LYS A 26 31.30 2.50 19.48
N PRO A 27 32.16 2.71 20.48
CA PRO A 27 32.05 3.87 21.37
C PRO A 27 32.00 5.17 20.58
N ARG A 28 31.16 6.13 20.99
CA ARG A 28 31.02 7.43 20.32
C ARG A 28 32.35 8.13 20.06
N GLY A 29 33.26 8.10 21.04
CA GLY A 29 34.59 8.71 20.88
C GLY A 29 35.43 8.06 19.77
N ASP A 30 35.30 6.75 19.57
CA ASP A 30 36.01 6.02 18.53
C ASP A 30 35.42 6.30 17.14
N VAL A 31 34.09 6.38 17.03
CA VAL A 31 33.38 6.74 15.79
C VAL A 31 33.87 8.09 15.25
N HIS A 32 33.93 9.11 16.12
CA HIS A 32 34.37 10.45 15.72
C HIS A 32 35.87 10.56 15.48
N ARG A 33 36.69 9.74 16.16
CA ARG A 33 38.14 9.66 15.90
C ARG A 33 38.42 9.03 14.54
N ASP A 34 37.73 7.93 14.23
CA ASP A 34 37.95 7.13 13.02
C ASP A 34 37.23 7.74 11.80
N GLY A 35 36.26 8.63 12.02
CA GLY A 35 35.43 9.21 10.97
C GLY A 35 34.40 8.22 10.42
N ASP A 36 33.92 7.31 11.26
CA ASP A 36 32.90 6.35 10.87
C ASP A 36 31.55 7.05 10.64
N TYR A 37 30.85 6.64 9.58
CA TYR A 37 29.51 7.13 9.32
C TYR A 37 28.56 6.62 10.41
N HIS A 38 27.70 7.48 10.95
CA HIS A 38 26.77 7.15 12.02
C HIS A 38 25.49 7.99 11.89
N LYS A 39 24.51 7.82 12.80
CA LYS A 39 23.25 8.57 12.77
C LYS A 39 23.04 9.48 13.98
N ALA A 40 22.30 10.56 13.72
CA ALA A 40 21.68 11.40 14.72
C ALA A 40 20.24 11.75 14.32
N VAL A 41 19.53 12.41 15.22
CA VAL A 41 18.18 12.94 15.00
C VAL A 41 18.18 14.44 15.26
N HIS A 42 17.41 15.16 14.46
CA HIS A 42 17.13 16.57 14.66
C HIS A 42 15.62 16.76 14.75
N VAL A 43 15.13 17.34 15.85
CA VAL A 43 13.72 17.63 16.05
C VAL A 43 13.49 19.13 15.98
N TRP A 44 12.56 19.53 15.12
CA TRP A 44 12.04 20.89 15.03
C TRP A 44 10.63 20.95 15.58
N ILE A 45 10.36 21.91 16.48
CA ILE A 45 8.99 22.29 16.86
C ILE A 45 8.61 23.56 16.09
N PHE A 46 7.50 23.47 15.35
CA PHE A 46 6.92 24.58 14.60
C PHE A 46 5.52 24.90 15.13
N ALA A 47 5.30 26.15 15.53
CA ALA A 47 3.99 26.65 15.96
C ALA A 47 3.22 27.22 14.76
N GLU A 48 2.11 26.57 14.41
CA GLU A 48 1.31 26.86 13.22
C GLU A 48 0.66 28.25 13.28
N SER A 49 0.12 28.65 14.44
CA SER A 49 -0.60 29.92 14.62
C SER A 49 0.30 31.15 14.44
N THR A 50 1.55 31.07 14.89
CA THR A 50 2.52 32.18 14.82
C THR A 50 3.50 32.05 13.66
N GLN A 51 3.57 30.87 13.03
CA GLN A 51 4.56 30.53 11.99
C GLN A 51 6.00 30.65 12.51
N GLU A 52 6.24 30.18 13.73
CA GLU A 52 7.52 30.27 14.43
C GLU A 52 8.14 28.89 14.68
N LEU A 53 9.47 28.84 14.67
CA LEU A 53 10.26 27.69 15.11
C LEU A 53 10.71 27.90 16.55
N LEU A 54 10.67 26.84 17.35
CA LEU A 54 11.32 26.81 18.65
C LEU A 54 12.81 26.56 18.47
N LEU A 55 13.65 27.43 19.02
CA LEU A 55 15.09 27.24 19.11
C LEU A 55 15.49 27.00 20.56
N GLN A 56 16.49 26.14 20.76
CA GLN A 56 17.16 25.98 22.04
C GLN A 56 18.47 26.76 22.06
N LYS A 57 18.88 27.29 23.21
CA LYS A 57 20.20 27.85 23.43
C LYS A 57 21.07 26.79 24.07
N ARG A 58 22.12 26.36 23.37
CA ARG A 58 23.04 25.33 23.85
C ARG A 58 23.71 25.76 25.14
N ALA A 59 23.86 24.84 26.09
CA ALA A 59 24.56 25.10 27.34
C ALA A 59 26.02 25.51 27.12
N ASP A 60 26.54 26.38 27.98
CA ASP A 60 27.91 26.88 27.88
C ASP A 60 28.96 25.78 28.07
N CYS A 61 28.58 24.63 28.65
CA CYS A 61 29.43 23.47 28.86
C CYS A 61 29.51 22.50 27.67
N LYS A 62 28.81 22.75 26.55
CA LYS A 62 28.84 21.87 25.39
C LYS A 62 30.17 21.97 24.62
N ASP A 63 30.66 20.83 24.14
CA ASP A 63 31.90 20.73 23.36
C ASP A 63 31.80 21.42 21.99
N SER A 64 30.59 21.51 21.43
CA SER A 64 30.31 22.13 20.14
C SER A 64 29.29 23.28 20.29
N TRP A 65 29.65 24.43 19.72
CA TRP A 65 28.80 25.63 19.62
C TRP A 65 28.17 26.12 20.95
N PRO A 66 28.94 26.21 22.06
CA PRO A 66 28.39 26.62 23.35
C PRO A 66 27.75 28.03 23.30
N GLY A 67 26.58 28.17 23.92
CA GLY A 67 25.87 29.45 24.03
C GLY A 67 25.16 29.94 22.76
N LEU A 68 25.22 29.20 21.64
CA LEU A 68 24.53 29.55 20.40
C LEU A 68 23.09 29.01 20.37
N TRP A 69 22.22 29.67 19.60
CA TRP A 69 20.87 29.22 19.31
C TRP A 69 20.87 28.15 18.21
N ASP A 70 20.14 27.08 18.45
CA ASP A 70 20.20 25.83 17.71
C ASP A 70 18.80 25.21 17.51
N ILE A 71 18.76 24.07 16.81
CA ILE A 71 17.59 23.19 16.61
C ILE A 71 16.80 22.97 17.91
N SER A 72 15.50 22.67 17.84
CA SER A 72 14.69 22.49 19.06
C SER A 72 15.22 21.37 19.96
N SER A 73 15.62 20.24 19.39
CA SER A 73 16.31 19.17 20.11
C SER A 73 17.14 18.30 19.15
N ALA A 74 18.26 17.74 19.61
CA ALA A 74 19.13 16.92 18.76
C ALA A 74 20.03 15.96 19.57
N GLY A 75 20.24 14.75 19.03
CA GLY A 75 21.14 13.78 19.67
C GLY A 75 21.49 12.60 18.78
N HIS A 76 22.48 11.81 19.20
CA HIS A 76 22.92 10.63 18.44
C HIS A 76 21.95 9.47 18.63
N ILE A 77 21.84 8.61 17.61
CA ILE A 77 21.11 7.36 17.74
C ILE A 77 22.05 6.32 18.37
N SER A 78 21.75 5.91 19.60
CA SER A 78 22.45 4.82 20.29
C SER A 78 22.40 3.53 19.47
N ALA A 79 23.42 2.69 19.61
CA ALA A 79 23.51 1.41 18.94
C ALA A 79 22.27 0.54 19.25
N GLY A 80 21.57 0.10 18.19
CA GLY A 80 20.34 -0.67 18.31
C GLY A 80 19.04 0.13 18.48
N ASP A 81 19.10 1.45 18.76
CA ASP A 81 17.91 2.29 18.86
C ASP A 81 17.33 2.63 17.48
N SER A 82 16.04 2.98 17.47
CA SER A 82 15.39 3.56 16.30
C SER A 82 15.44 5.08 16.33
N SER A 83 15.46 5.66 15.13
CA SER A 83 15.43 7.11 14.93
C SER A 83 14.27 7.80 15.66
N LEU A 84 13.06 7.25 15.57
CA LEU A 84 11.90 7.86 16.20
C LEU A 84 11.95 7.78 17.73
N ILE A 85 12.40 6.67 18.30
CA ILE A 85 12.57 6.53 19.75
C ILE A 85 13.63 7.52 20.25
N THR A 86 14.75 7.65 19.54
CA THR A 86 15.77 8.66 19.86
C THR A 86 15.17 10.08 19.79
N ALA A 87 14.41 10.42 18.76
CA ALA A 87 13.78 11.74 18.64
C ALA A 87 12.82 12.05 19.80
N GLN A 88 12.05 11.04 20.27
CA GLN A 88 11.18 11.18 21.44
C GLN A 88 11.98 11.34 22.74
N ARG A 89 13.05 10.55 22.90
CA ARG A 89 13.92 10.58 24.08
C ARG A 89 14.66 11.92 24.20
N GLU A 90 15.35 12.36 23.15
CA GLU A 90 16.10 13.63 23.16
C GLU A 90 15.18 14.82 23.45
N LEU A 91 13.98 14.84 22.83
CA LEU A 91 13.00 15.89 23.09
C LEU A 91 12.51 15.91 24.55
N GLN A 92 12.35 14.73 25.16
CA GLN A 92 12.00 14.60 26.57
C GLN A 92 13.16 15.01 27.48
N GLU A 93 14.38 14.55 27.20
CA GLU A 93 15.56 14.81 28.04
C GLU A 93 15.95 16.29 28.01
N GLU A 94 16.04 16.89 26.83
CA GLU A 94 16.51 18.27 26.68
C GLU A 94 15.45 19.30 27.08
N LEU A 95 14.18 19.08 26.71
CA LEU A 95 13.11 20.07 26.86
C LEU A 95 11.98 19.67 27.84
N GLY A 96 11.93 18.41 28.28
CA GLY A 96 10.83 17.91 29.11
C GLY A 96 9.51 17.76 28.35
N VAL A 97 9.55 17.63 27.02
CA VAL A 97 8.37 17.51 26.17
C VAL A 97 8.17 16.05 25.74
N ILE A 98 7.05 15.46 26.15
CA ILE A 98 6.66 14.08 25.86
C ILE A 98 5.53 14.10 24.83
N LEU A 99 5.81 13.60 23.63
CA LEU A 99 4.84 13.49 22.55
C LEU A 99 4.78 12.06 21.99
N PRO A 100 3.61 11.60 21.54
CA PRO A 100 3.46 10.29 20.94
C PRO A 100 4.11 10.24 19.56
N LYS A 101 4.35 9.02 19.07
CA LYS A 101 5.04 8.76 17.79
C LYS A 101 4.39 9.47 16.60
N ASP A 102 3.07 9.63 16.63
CA ASP A 102 2.32 10.30 15.59
C ASP A 102 2.34 11.83 15.71
N ALA A 103 3.18 12.43 16.56
CA ALA A 103 3.49 13.86 16.52
C ALA A 103 4.72 14.19 15.67
N PHE A 104 5.54 13.19 15.34
CA PHE A 104 6.85 13.36 14.71
C PHE A 104 6.79 12.99 13.23
N GLU A 105 6.95 13.98 12.36
CA GLU A 105 7.04 13.77 10.92
C GLU A 105 8.50 13.71 10.48
N LEU A 106 8.96 12.57 9.97
CA LEU A 106 10.26 12.50 9.30
C LEU A 106 10.16 13.24 7.95
N ILE A 107 10.81 14.41 7.84
CA ILE A 107 10.69 15.27 6.66
C ILE A 107 11.82 15.06 5.65
N PHE A 108 13.03 14.75 6.10
CA PHE A 108 14.16 14.34 5.25
C PHE A 108 15.32 13.76 6.08
N VAL A 109 16.26 13.11 5.39
CA VAL A 109 17.52 12.63 5.95
C VAL A 109 18.66 13.26 5.15
N PHE A 110 19.72 13.71 5.81
CA PHE A 110 20.90 14.20 5.11
C PHE A 110 22.20 13.80 5.78
N LEU A 111 23.27 13.78 4.98
CA LEU A 111 24.64 13.58 5.45
C LEU A 111 25.30 14.94 5.68
N GLU A 112 25.80 15.14 6.89
CA GLU A 112 26.72 16.21 7.26
C GLU A 112 28.13 15.64 7.44
N GLU A 113 29.08 16.17 6.67
CA GLU A 113 30.51 15.85 6.80
C GLU A 113 31.24 17.09 7.31
N CYS A 114 31.70 17.06 8.56
CA CYS A 114 32.39 18.17 9.20
C CYS A 114 33.62 17.68 9.96
N VAL A 115 34.66 18.52 10.00
CA VAL A 115 35.88 18.26 10.77
C VAL A 115 36.10 19.42 11.73
N THR A 116 36.01 19.16 13.02
CA THR A 116 36.19 20.17 14.07
C THR A 116 37.39 19.83 14.95
N ASN A 117 37.67 20.69 15.94
CA ASN A 117 38.74 20.49 16.92
C ASN A 117 40.12 20.17 16.30
N ASN A 118 40.53 20.95 15.29
CA ASN A 118 41.81 20.81 14.57
C ASN A 118 42.05 19.41 13.96
N GLY A 119 41.00 18.75 13.46
CA GLY A 119 41.13 17.46 12.79
C GLY A 119 40.98 16.24 13.70
N LYS A 120 40.65 16.44 14.98
CA LYS A 120 40.48 15.35 15.96
C LYS A 120 39.05 14.84 16.10
N PHE A 121 38.09 15.58 15.56
CA PHE A 121 36.68 15.23 15.59
C PHE A 121 36.14 15.26 14.16
N ILE A 122 35.95 14.06 13.60
CA ILE A 122 35.44 13.87 12.24
C ILE A 122 33.98 13.44 12.37
N ASN A 123 33.08 14.36 12.05
CA ASN A 123 31.64 14.10 12.07
C ASN A 123 31.16 13.71 10.66
N ASN A 124 30.83 12.45 10.47
CA ASN A 124 30.22 11.92 9.25
C ASN A 124 28.81 11.43 9.58
N GLU A 125 27.91 12.37 9.84
CA GLU A 125 26.64 12.11 10.49
C GLU A 125 25.48 12.12 9.50
N TYR A 126 24.67 11.08 9.50
CA TYR A 126 23.35 11.07 8.87
C TYR A 126 22.30 11.56 9.87
N SER A 127 21.78 12.77 9.68
CA SER A 127 20.76 13.34 10.55
C SER A 127 19.37 13.07 9.98
N ASP A 128 18.57 12.31 10.72
CA ASP A 128 17.15 12.10 10.45
C ASP A 128 16.36 13.30 11.02
N VAL A 129 15.74 14.11 10.16
CA VAL A 129 15.11 15.37 10.56
C VAL A 129 13.61 15.19 10.74
N TYR A 130 13.14 15.41 11.96
CA TYR A 130 11.75 15.37 12.36
C TYR A 130 11.16 16.77 12.54
N LEU A 131 9.90 16.92 12.16
CA LEU A 131 9.09 18.11 12.41
C LEU A 131 7.89 17.74 13.28
N VAL A 132 7.77 18.43 14.41
CA VAL A 132 6.60 18.45 15.29
C VAL A 132 5.85 19.76 15.02
N THR A 133 4.59 19.66 14.62
CA THR A 133 3.75 20.84 14.37
C THR A 133 2.77 21.03 15.51
N THR A 134 2.96 22.08 16.32
CA THR A 134 1.99 22.49 17.35
C THR A 134 1.04 23.54 16.78
N LEU A 135 -0.20 23.61 17.30
CA LEU A 135 -1.11 24.69 16.90
C LEU A 135 -0.67 26.04 17.44
N GLU A 136 -0.25 26.07 18.70
CA GLU A 136 0.18 27.27 19.41
C GLU A 136 1.60 27.07 19.99
N PRO A 137 2.34 28.15 20.28
CA PRO A 137 3.58 28.08 21.01
C PRO A 137 3.39 27.44 22.39
N ILE A 138 4.27 26.51 22.75
CA ILE A 138 4.36 25.96 24.11
C ILE A 138 4.84 27.08 25.06
N PRO A 139 4.12 27.38 26.17
CA PRO A 139 4.55 28.41 27.11
C PRO A 139 5.91 28.09 27.72
N ARG A 140 6.74 29.13 27.95
CA ARG A 140 8.12 28.97 28.44
C ARG A 140 8.19 28.23 29.78
N GLU A 141 7.21 28.42 30.66
CA GLU A 141 7.15 27.81 31.98
C GLU A 141 6.81 26.30 31.95
N ALA A 142 6.41 25.77 30.78
CA ALA A 142 5.98 24.39 30.60
C ALA A 142 7.18 23.45 30.37
N PHE A 143 8.29 23.99 29.87
CA PHE A 143 9.50 23.24 29.62
C PHE A 143 10.20 22.87 30.92
N THR A 144 10.85 21.71 30.90
CA THR A 144 11.79 21.27 31.95
C THR A 144 13.14 21.07 31.26
N LEU A 145 13.98 22.12 31.29
CA LEU A 145 15.25 22.13 30.58
C LEU A 145 16.30 21.32 31.34
N GLN A 146 17.07 20.51 30.61
CA GLN A 146 18.26 19.88 31.15
C GLN A 146 19.43 20.85 31.14
N ASP A 147 19.83 21.35 32.32
CA ASP A 147 20.84 22.41 32.46
C ASP A 147 22.21 22.09 31.81
N THR A 148 22.56 20.81 31.66
CA THR A 148 23.81 20.37 31.00
C THR A 148 23.75 20.46 29.48
N GLU A 149 22.55 20.59 28.92
CA GLU A 149 22.28 20.57 27.48
C GLU A 149 21.74 21.91 26.99
N VAL A 150 20.76 22.48 27.72
CA VAL A 150 19.96 23.62 27.30
C VAL A 150 19.95 24.73 28.35
N SER A 151 20.30 25.95 27.94
CA SER A 151 20.28 27.14 28.80
C SER A 151 19.01 27.98 28.66
N ASP A 152 18.38 27.99 27.49
CA ASP A 152 17.15 28.74 27.25
C ASP A 152 16.41 28.23 26.01
N VAL A 153 15.15 28.63 25.82
CA VAL A 153 14.37 28.42 24.61
C VAL A 153 13.71 29.71 24.13
N LYS A 154 13.52 29.86 22.82
CA LYS A 154 12.76 30.97 22.24
C LYS A 154 12.04 30.57 20.97
N TYR A 155 10.94 31.24 20.66
CA TYR A 155 10.32 31.19 19.34
C TYR A 155 10.86 32.31 18.45
N ILE A 156 11.01 32.02 17.17
CA ILE A 156 11.39 32.98 16.13
C ILE A 156 10.65 32.63 14.84
N SER A 157 10.22 33.64 14.08
CA SER A 157 9.62 33.39 12.76
C SER A 157 10.57 32.58 11.88
N PHE A 158 10.08 31.55 11.19
CA PHE A 158 10.93 30.72 10.33
C PHE A 158 11.62 31.55 9.23
N GLY A 159 10.96 32.62 8.75
CA GLY A 159 11.52 33.53 7.76
C GLY A 159 12.63 34.43 8.33
N GLU A 160 12.49 34.87 9.58
CA GLU A 160 13.52 35.64 10.27
C GLU A 160 14.74 34.75 10.56
N TYR A 161 14.52 33.54 11.06
CA TYR A 161 15.60 32.58 11.30
C TYR A 161 16.36 32.22 10.01
N ARG A 162 15.65 31.98 8.90
CA ARG A 162 16.27 31.78 7.57
C ARG A 162 17.14 32.97 7.18
N SER A 163 16.73 34.20 7.51
CA SER A 163 17.50 35.41 7.19
C SER A 163 18.77 35.51 8.06
N HIS A 164 18.68 35.26 9.36
CA HIS A 164 19.84 35.24 10.27
C HIS A 164 20.88 34.19 9.85
N LEU A 165 20.45 32.99 9.43
CA LEU A 165 21.35 31.97 8.91
C LEU A 165 22.00 32.39 7.58
N ALA A 166 21.24 33.02 6.68
CA ALA A 166 21.78 33.53 5.40
C ALA A 166 22.83 34.64 5.61
N GLU A 167 22.67 35.44 6.67
CA GLU A 167 23.62 36.49 7.07
C GLU A 167 24.78 35.98 7.93
N ALA A 168 24.79 34.68 8.27
CA ALA A 168 25.74 34.05 9.17
C ALA A 168 25.86 34.78 10.53
N ASP A 169 24.72 35.16 11.14
CA ASP A 169 24.71 35.79 12.47
C ASP A 169 25.40 34.85 13.49
N PRO A 170 26.47 35.33 14.18
CA PRO A 170 27.27 34.51 15.08
C PRO A 170 26.53 34.03 16.33
N LYS A 171 25.29 34.47 16.58
CA LYS A 171 24.44 33.97 17.67
C LYS A 171 23.79 32.61 17.39
N TYR A 172 23.82 32.13 16.15
CA TYR A 172 23.17 30.90 15.72
C TYR A 172 24.19 29.87 15.24
N VAL A 173 23.88 28.59 15.40
CA VAL A 173 24.67 27.51 14.78
C VAL A 173 24.62 27.68 13.25
N PRO A 174 25.77 27.65 12.54
CA PRO A 174 25.86 28.10 11.15
C PRO A 174 25.37 27.05 10.13
N TYR A 175 24.07 26.79 10.11
CA TYR A 175 23.44 25.91 9.13
C TYR A 175 23.33 26.54 7.74
N ASP A 176 23.54 25.74 6.70
CA ASP A 176 23.50 26.18 5.30
C ASP A 176 22.05 26.22 4.77
N VAL A 177 21.52 27.44 4.60
CA VAL A 177 20.17 27.69 4.08
C VAL A 177 19.97 27.32 2.61
N ASN A 178 21.06 27.13 1.86
CA ASN A 178 21.00 26.73 0.45
C ASN A 178 21.22 25.23 0.26
N LYS A 179 21.51 24.50 1.34
CA LYS A 179 21.62 23.04 1.33
C LYS A 179 20.47 22.43 2.14
N GLN A 180 20.77 21.49 3.03
CA GLN A 180 19.77 20.55 3.52
C GLN A 180 18.73 21.19 4.44
N TYR A 181 19.11 22.20 5.22
CA TYR A 181 18.14 22.98 6.01
C TYR A 181 17.29 23.95 5.18
N GLY A 182 17.67 24.25 3.94
CA GLY A 182 16.78 24.91 2.97
C GLY A 182 15.48 24.14 2.76
N LEU A 183 15.54 22.80 2.77
CA LEU A 183 14.38 21.93 2.60
C LEU A 183 13.35 22.11 3.70
N LEU A 184 13.75 22.30 4.97
CA LEU A 184 12.83 22.57 6.08
C LEU A 184 11.97 23.80 5.79
N PHE A 185 12.63 24.91 5.41
CA PHE A 185 11.93 26.16 5.12
C PHE A 185 11.03 26.05 3.90
N ASP A 186 11.47 25.33 2.87
CA ASP A 186 10.68 25.14 1.64
C ASP A 186 9.46 24.25 1.91
N ILE A 187 9.59 23.21 2.76
CA ILE A 187 8.49 22.36 3.21
C ILE A 187 7.44 23.17 3.97
N ILE A 188 7.86 23.95 4.98
CA ILE A 188 6.95 24.82 5.75
C ILE A 188 6.28 25.84 4.84
N THR A 189 7.07 26.48 3.96
CA THR A 189 6.58 27.49 3.01
C THR A 189 5.51 26.91 2.08
N LYS A 190 5.77 25.73 1.49
CA LYS A 190 4.84 25.06 0.57
C LYS A 190 3.52 24.75 1.27
N ARG A 191 3.55 24.22 2.50
CA ARG A 191 2.34 23.85 3.26
C ARG A 191 1.43 25.04 3.57
N TYR A 192 2.01 26.15 4.02
CA TYR A 192 1.25 27.25 4.60
C TYR A 192 1.09 28.47 3.68
N ARG A 193 1.81 28.55 2.55
CA ARG A 193 1.60 29.60 1.53
C ARG A 193 0.78 29.16 0.31
N GLU A 194 0.47 27.88 0.16
CA GLU A 194 -0.25 27.37 -1.01
C GLU A 194 -1.66 27.97 -1.14
N ASN A 195 -2.03 28.34 -2.39
CA ASN A 195 -3.34 28.87 -2.70
C ASN A 195 -4.40 27.73 -2.68
N ASN A 196 -5.37 27.82 -1.76
CA ASN A 196 -6.49 26.88 -1.64
C ASN A 196 -7.28 26.68 -2.94
N GLU A 197 -7.38 27.70 -3.80
CA GLU A 197 -8.03 27.60 -5.11
C GLU A 197 -7.24 26.68 -6.05
N ALA A 198 -5.92 26.83 -6.09
CA ALA A 198 -5.04 26.00 -6.91
C ALA A 198 -5.09 24.53 -6.43
N ARG A 199 -5.02 24.31 -5.11
CA ARG A 199 -5.16 22.97 -4.51
C ARG A 199 -6.52 22.33 -4.87
N SER A 200 -7.59 23.12 -4.80
CA SER A 200 -8.94 22.67 -5.16
C SER A 200 -9.04 22.28 -6.64
N LEU A 201 -8.45 23.05 -7.55
CA LEU A 201 -8.45 22.73 -8.98
C LEU A 201 -7.69 21.43 -9.28
N VAL A 202 -6.57 21.19 -8.60
CA VAL A 202 -5.80 19.94 -8.72
C VAL A 202 -6.64 18.74 -8.27
N LEU A 203 -7.23 18.79 -7.07
CA LEU A 203 -8.06 17.70 -6.56
C LEU A 203 -9.30 17.45 -7.44
N GLN A 204 -9.93 18.49 -7.98
CA GLN A 204 -11.03 18.33 -8.93
C GLN A 204 -10.61 17.60 -10.20
N LYS A 205 -9.44 17.94 -10.76
CA LYS A 205 -8.88 17.25 -11.94
C LYS A 205 -8.62 15.77 -11.62
N GLN A 206 -8.07 15.49 -10.44
CA GLN A 206 -7.80 14.12 -10.01
C GLN A 206 -9.10 13.31 -9.81
N LEU A 207 -10.11 13.89 -9.16
CA LEU A 207 -11.42 13.27 -8.94
C LEU A 207 -12.17 12.99 -10.24
N ARG A 208 -12.08 13.87 -11.24
CA ARG A 208 -12.75 13.67 -12.55
C ARG A 208 -12.27 12.45 -13.32
N ARG A 209 -11.15 11.83 -12.92
CA ARG A 209 -10.69 10.54 -13.46
C ARG A 209 -11.56 9.36 -13.01
N TYR A 210 -12.34 9.52 -11.94
CA TYR A 210 -13.24 8.51 -11.38
C TYR A 210 -14.68 8.85 -11.72
N ALA A 211 -15.28 8.09 -12.64
CA ALA A 211 -16.69 8.25 -12.99
C ALA A 211 -17.58 7.67 -11.86
N PRO A 212 -18.51 8.44 -11.27
CA PRO A 212 -19.46 7.91 -10.31
C PRO A 212 -20.45 7.00 -11.03
N VAL A 213 -20.63 5.78 -10.51
CA VAL A 213 -21.57 4.78 -11.07
C VAL A 213 -22.37 4.15 -9.94
N SER A 214 -23.69 4.02 -10.16
CA SER A 214 -24.53 3.20 -9.30
C SER A 214 -24.50 1.76 -9.79
N LEU A 215 -24.00 0.84 -8.97
CA LEU A 215 -24.07 -0.58 -9.22
C LEU A 215 -25.43 -1.11 -8.77
N THR A 216 -26.10 -1.87 -9.64
CA THR A 216 -27.37 -2.53 -9.36
C THR A 216 -27.23 -4.02 -9.63
N ALA A 217 -27.86 -4.86 -8.81
CA ALA A 217 -27.98 -6.28 -9.06
C ALA A 217 -29.41 -6.75 -8.74
N GLU A 218 -29.92 -7.68 -9.55
CA GLU A 218 -31.22 -8.29 -9.28
C GLU A 218 -31.09 -9.28 -8.11
N LEU A 219 -31.94 -9.10 -7.09
CA LEU A 219 -32.04 -10.03 -5.96
C LEU A 219 -33.10 -11.12 -6.20
N THR A 220 -33.61 -11.22 -7.43
CA THR A 220 -34.68 -12.13 -7.79
C THR A 220 -34.24 -13.58 -7.55
N GLY A 221 -35.02 -14.30 -6.73
CA GLY A 221 -34.73 -15.68 -6.38
C GLY A 221 -33.83 -15.89 -5.17
N LEU A 222 -33.38 -14.84 -4.47
CA LEU A 222 -32.90 -14.98 -3.10
C LEU A 222 -34.09 -15.16 -2.15
N GLY A 223 -34.00 -16.15 -1.26
CA GLY A 223 -34.99 -16.35 -0.21
C GLY A 223 -34.95 -15.22 0.83
N ASP A 224 -36.02 -15.04 1.60
CA ASP A 224 -36.07 -13.96 2.59
C ASP A 224 -35.01 -14.14 3.69
N ALA A 225 -34.71 -15.39 4.08
CA ALA A 225 -33.61 -15.70 4.99
C ALA A 225 -32.23 -15.32 4.42
N ASP A 226 -32.00 -15.53 3.12
CA ASP A 226 -30.73 -15.12 2.47
C ASP A 226 -30.62 -13.60 2.37
N LYS A 227 -31.74 -12.87 2.21
CA LYS A 227 -31.75 -11.40 2.25
C LYS A 227 -31.46 -10.86 3.65
N GLU A 228 -31.97 -11.51 4.70
CA GLU A 228 -31.62 -11.17 6.08
C GLU A 228 -30.13 -11.44 6.36
N ALA A 229 -29.61 -12.58 5.90
CA ALA A 229 -28.18 -12.89 5.97
C ALA A 229 -27.34 -11.84 5.22
N LEU A 230 -27.76 -11.39 4.04
CA LEU A 230 -27.09 -10.35 3.27
C LEU A 230 -26.88 -9.05 4.06
N ILE A 231 -27.84 -8.64 4.89
CA ILE A 231 -27.69 -7.45 5.76
C ILE A 231 -26.54 -7.66 6.75
N LEU A 232 -26.42 -8.86 7.33
CA LEU A 232 -25.34 -9.20 8.27
C LEU A 232 -23.99 -9.26 7.55
N LEU A 233 -23.96 -9.81 6.33
CA LEU A 233 -22.76 -9.88 5.50
C LEU A 233 -22.24 -8.47 5.15
N VAL A 234 -23.12 -7.55 4.73
CA VAL A 234 -22.71 -6.16 4.46
C VAL A 234 -22.15 -5.50 5.73
N ARG A 235 -22.76 -5.72 6.89
CA ARG A 235 -22.22 -5.22 8.18
C ARG A 235 -20.86 -5.82 8.51
N ALA A 236 -20.63 -7.09 8.20
CA ALA A 236 -19.34 -7.75 8.38
C ALA A 236 -18.29 -7.17 7.43
N ALA A 237 -18.62 -6.99 6.15
CA ALA A 237 -17.75 -6.37 5.16
C ALA A 237 -17.35 -4.94 5.53
N MET A 238 -18.28 -4.12 6.06
CA MET A 238 -17.96 -2.77 6.53
C MET A 238 -16.88 -2.72 7.63
N ILE A 239 -16.65 -3.81 8.36
CA ILE A 239 -15.56 -3.88 9.35
C ILE A 239 -14.20 -4.11 8.67
N MET A 240 -14.16 -4.72 7.48
CA MET A 240 -12.92 -4.89 6.70
C MET A 240 -12.31 -3.53 6.36
N ASP A 241 -13.13 -2.51 6.12
CA ASP A 241 -12.68 -1.13 5.96
C ASP A 241 -11.87 -0.66 7.17
N GLU A 242 -12.38 -0.85 8.39
CA GLU A 242 -11.70 -0.43 9.63
C GLU A 242 -10.32 -1.08 9.78
N ILE A 243 -10.22 -2.39 9.50
CA ILE A 243 -8.96 -3.12 9.56
C ILE A 243 -8.02 -2.64 8.45
N PHE A 244 -8.53 -2.47 7.23
CA PHE A 244 -7.72 -2.05 6.10
C PHE A 244 -7.13 -0.64 6.28
N TYR A 245 -7.89 0.33 6.83
CA TYR A 245 -7.33 1.64 7.14
C TYR A 245 -6.13 1.54 8.09
N LEU A 246 -6.21 0.67 9.11
CA LEU A 246 -5.10 0.39 10.02
C LEU A 246 -3.94 -0.30 9.31
N GLN A 247 -4.19 -1.23 8.39
CA GLN A 247 -3.14 -1.94 7.63
C GLN A 247 -2.34 -1.00 6.73
N VAL A 248 -3.00 -0.04 6.09
CA VAL A 248 -2.34 0.96 5.21
C VAL A 248 -1.39 1.86 6.00
N TRP A 249 -1.85 2.44 7.11
CA TRP A 249 -1.04 3.32 7.95
C TRP A 249 -1.65 3.49 9.35
N HIS A 250 -0.82 3.47 10.40
CA HIS A 250 -1.29 3.42 11.79
C HIS A 250 -2.21 4.59 12.19
N SER A 251 -1.98 5.80 11.66
CA SER A 251 -2.79 7.00 11.98
C SER A 251 -3.85 7.31 10.91
N ASN A 252 -4.02 6.43 9.93
CA ASN A 252 -5.02 6.60 8.87
C ASN A 252 -6.46 6.68 9.40
N PRO A 253 -6.88 5.88 10.41
CA PRO A 253 -8.23 6.03 10.97
C PRO A 253 -8.47 7.42 11.60
N VAL A 254 -7.45 7.97 12.26
CA VAL A 254 -7.52 9.32 12.85
C VAL A 254 -7.68 10.37 11.76
N LEU A 255 -6.90 10.27 10.68
CA LEU A 255 -7.01 11.17 9.53
C LEU A 255 -8.39 11.06 8.86
N ARG A 256 -8.91 9.84 8.68
CA ARG A 256 -10.24 9.60 8.11
C ARG A 256 -11.33 10.33 8.88
N GLU A 257 -11.40 10.12 10.20
CA GLU A 257 -12.44 10.75 11.01
C GLU A 257 -12.31 12.27 10.98
N TRP A 258 -11.08 12.79 11.07
CA TRP A 258 -10.84 14.23 10.95
C TRP A 258 -11.34 14.80 9.61
N LEU A 259 -10.95 14.21 8.48
CA LEU A 259 -11.38 14.67 7.16
C LEU A 259 -12.90 14.60 7.00
N LYS A 260 -13.52 13.55 7.52
CA LYS A 260 -14.98 13.36 7.48
C LYS A 260 -15.72 14.42 8.28
N GLU A 261 -15.27 14.69 9.51
CA GLU A 261 -15.84 15.72 10.39
C GLU A 261 -15.70 17.13 9.77
N HIS A 262 -14.61 17.38 9.06
CA HIS A 262 -14.30 18.68 8.45
C HIS A 262 -14.75 18.80 6.98
N ALA A 263 -15.34 17.76 6.39
CA ALA A 263 -15.69 17.70 4.97
C ALA A 263 -16.67 18.79 4.51
N ASN A 264 -17.38 19.43 5.44
CA ASN A 264 -18.36 20.49 5.16
C ASN A 264 -17.86 21.90 5.51
N VAL A 265 -16.59 22.05 5.93
CA VAL A 265 -16.01 23.34 6.33
C VAL A 265 -15.74 24.24 5.12
N SER A 266 -15.18 23.68 4.04
CA SER A 266 -14.88 24.40 2.81
C SER A 266 -14.99 23.49 1.59
N GLN A 267 -14.98 24.08 0.38
CA GLN A 267 -14.91 23.30 -0.86
C GLN A 267 -13.63 22.46 -0.92
N LEU A 268 -12.51 23.00 -0.47
CA LEU A 268 -11.24 22.28 -0.47
C LEU A 268 -11.33 21.05 0.46
N ASP A 269 -11.90 21.20 1.66
CA ASP A 269 -12.01 20.09 2.62
C ASP A 269 -13.00 19.01 2.14
N ASN A 270 -14.07 19.42 1.45
CA ASN A 270 -14.95 18.47 0.76
C ASN A 270 -14.20 17.65 -0.30
N LEU A 271 -13.38 18.30 -1.13
CA LEU A 271 -12.58 17.63 -2.16
C LEU A 271 -11.53 16.70 -1.56
N LYS A 272 -10.86 17.11 -0.48
CA LYS A 272 -9.92 16.26 0.28
C LYS A 272 -10.63 14.99 0.77
N TRP A 273 -11.80 15.14 1.38
CA TRP A 273 -12.59 14.01 1.86
C TRP A 273 -13.02 13.08 0.72
N MET A 274 -13.59 13.63 -0.37
CA MET A 274 -14.02 12.83 -1.52
C MET A 274 -12.86 12.03 -2.13
N TYR A 275 -11.69 12.65 -2.27
CA TYR A 275 -10.53 11.98 -2.84
C TYR A 275 -9.91 10.96 -1.89
N TYR A 276 -9.89 11.27 -0.58
CA TYR A 276 -9.50 10.33 0.46
C TYR A 276 -10.39 9.08 0.46
N VAL A 277 -11.72 9.21 0.36
CA VAL A 277 -12.65 8.06 0.35
C VAL A 277 -12.34 7.08 -0.78
N ILE A 278 -11.96 7.58 -1.96
CA ILE A 278 -11.60 6.74 -3.11
C ILE A 278 -10.27 6.03 -2.86
N ASN A 279 -9.25 6.74 -2.39
CA ASN A 279 -7.90 6.18 -2.21
C ASN A 279 -7.74 5.41 -0.89
N LYS A 280 -8.71 5.51 0.02
CA LYS A 280 -8.70 4.98 1.41
C LYS A 280 -7.44 5.35 2.21
N SER A 281 -6.75 6.37 1.75
CA SER A 281 -5.45 6.79 2.21
C SER A 281 -5.18 8.18 1.61
N PRO A 282 -4.17 8.87 2.11
CA PRO A 282 -3.85 10.20 1.60
C PRO A 282 -2.84 10.20 0.44
N TRP A 283 -2.58 9.02 -0.13
CA TRP A 283 -1.73 8.82 -1.30
C TRP A 283 -2.59 8.45 -2.50
N SER A 284 -2.26 9.02 -3.65
CA SER A 284 -3.01 8.81 -4.88
C SER A 284 -2.69 7.46 -5.51
N CYS A 285 -3.68 6.57 -5.64
CA CYS A 285 -3.51 5.27 -6.30
C CYS A 285 -3.20 5.39 -7.81
N LEU A 286 -3.52 6.52 -8.44
CA LEU A 286 -3.27 6.76 -9.87
C LEU A 286 -2.04 7.61 -10.15
N ASP A 287 -1.44 8.22 -9.13
CA ASP A 287 -0.26 9.08 -9.26
C ASP A 287 0.90 8.50 -8.44
N GLU A 288 1.22 7.21 -8.63
CA GLU A 288 2.41 6.56 -8.03
C GLU A 288 2.52 6.70 -6.50
N ASN A 289 1.39 6.70 -5.79
CA ASN A 289 1.30 6.95 -4.34
C ASN A 289 1.84 8.33 -3.91
N GLU A 290 1.83 9.34 -4.78
CA GLU A 290 2.08 10.72 -4.38
C GLU A 290 1.05 11.17 -3.35
N ALA A 291 1.52 11.76 -2.25
CA ALA A 291 0.66 12.34 -1.24
C ALA A 291 -0.05 13.60 -1.77
N PHE A 292 -1.38 13.63 -1.64
CA PHE A 292 -2.18 14.82 -1.98
C PHE A 292 -2.58 15.64 -0.74
N LEU A 293 -2.21 15.16 0.45
CA LEU A 293 -2.35 15.85 1.75
C LEU A 293 -0.97 16.04 2.39
N THR A 294 -0.92 16.91 3.40
CA THR A 294 0.26 17.14 4.24
C THR A 294 -0.13 17.12 5.72
N THR A 295 0.84 17.19 6.63
CA THR A 295 0.59 17.36 8.08
C THR A 295 -0.28 18.58 8.41
N ALA A 296 -0.27 19.63 7.57
CA ALA A 296 -1.16 20.78 7.77
C ALA A 296 -2.66 20.44 7.55
N ASP A 297 -2.94 19.36 6.82
CA ASP A 297 -4.30 18.87 6.57
C ASP A 297 -4.73 17.77 7.55
N SER A 298 -3.85 17.37 8.49
CA SER A 298 -4.09 16.24 9.39
C SER A 298 -4.83 16.63 10.67
N ALA A 299 -5.14 15.60 11.46
CA ALA A 299 -5.91 15.74 12.69
C ALA A 299 -5.19 16.54 13.77
N VAL A 300 -5.92 17.40 14.46
CA VAL A 300 -5.43 18.09 15.67
C VAL A 300 -5.71 17.21 16.89
N LYS A 301 -4.69 16.96 17.70
CA LYS A 301 -4.79 16.24 18.97
C LYS A 301 -4.35 17.12 20.12
N LEU A 302 -5.05 17.01 21.26
CA LEU A 302 -4.67 17.65 22.52
C LEU A 302 -4.02 16.61 23.43
N LEU A 303 -2.84 16.92 23.95
CA LEU A 303 -2.14 16.12 24.96
C LEU A 303 -1.87 16.98 26.21
N PRO A 304 -2.72 16.85 27.26
CA PRO A 304 -2.58 17.62 28.49
C PRO A 304 -1.26 17.38 29.24
N GLU A 305 -0.76 16.15 29.20
CA GLU A 305 0.40 15.67 29.96
C GLU A 305 1.72 15.78 29.19
N ALA A 306 1.73 16.47 28.04
CA ALA A 306 2.91 16.56 27.18
C ALA A 306 4.09 17.30 27.81
N THR A 307 3.84 18.16 28.81
CA THR A 307 4.84 19.01 29.45
C THR A 307 4.49 19.22 30.92
N LYS A 308 5.27 20.04 31.64
CA LYS A 308 4.88 20.49 32.99
C LYS A 308 3.52 21.19 32.95
N PRO A 309 2.59 20.88 33.87
CA PRO A 309 1.27 21.50 33.89
C PRO A 309 1.36 23.00 34.25
N ILE A 310 0.60 23.82 33.51
CA ILE A 310 0.46 25.25 33.76
C ILE A 310 -1.01 25.58 34.06
N THR A 311 -1.25 26.38 35.09
CA THR A 311 -2.60 26.83 35.44
C THR A 311 -3.24 27.58 34.28
N GLY A 312 -4.39 27.08 33.80
CA GLY A 312 -5.18 27.72 32.74
C GLY A 312 -4.81 27.31 31.31
N TRP A 313 -3.76 26.52 31.11
CA TRP A 313 -3.38 25.97 29.81
C TRP A 313 -3.74 24.48 29.74
N LYS A 314 -4.30 24.05 28.60
CA LYS A 314 -4.88 22.70 28.45
C LYS A 314 -3.86 21.64 28.04
N GLY A 315 -2.61 22.03 27.80
CA GLY A 315 -1.55 21.20 27.24
C GLY A 315 -1.30 21.46 25.75
N VAL A 316 -0.49 20.60 25.14
CA VAL A 316 -0.01 20.77 23.76
C VAL A 316 -1.07 20.31 22.78
N GLN A 317 -1.47 21.20 21.87
CA GLN A 317 -2.22 20.83 20.67
C GLN A 317 -1.24 20.64 19.52
N TYR A 318 -1.26 19.48 18.87
CA TYR A 318 -0.36 19.16 17.76
C TYR A 318 -1.11 18.54 16.58
N ARG A 319 -0.52 18.65 15.38
CA ARG A 319 -0.97 17.96 14.18
C ARG A 319 -0.41 16.54 14.18
N ALA A 320 -1.27 15.55 13.97
CA ALA A 320 -0.83 14.17 13.77
C ALA A 320 0.06 14.11 12.51
N ALA A 321 1.32 13.75 12.69
CA ALA A 321 2.33 13.64 11.65
C ALA A 321 1.85 12.79 10.50
N PHE A 322 2.25 13.20 9.30
CA PHE A 322 1.84 12.62 8.04
C PHE A 322 3.07 12.22 7.22
N PRO A 323 3.24 10.95 6.81
CA PRO A 323 4.35 10.57 5.96
C PRO A 323 4.10 11.02 4.53
N MET A 324 4.95 11.93 4.01
CA MET A 324 4.86 12.36 2.60
C MET A 324 5.09 11.20 1.62
N LEU A 325 5.99 10.29 1.97
CA LEU A 325 6.20 9.04 1.23
C LEU A 325 5.41 7.93 1.90
N LYS A 326 4.62 7.20 1.10
CA LYS A 326 3.89 6.03 1.58
C LYS A 326 4.88 5.00 2.15
N PRO A 327 4.72 4.55 3.42
CA PRO A 327 5.60 3.55 4.00
C PRO A 327 5.57 2.25 3.20
N SER A 328 6.73 1.73 2.79
CA SER A 328 6.79 0.56 1.92
C SER A 328 6.25 -0.71 2.56
N GLY A 329 6.42 -0.86 3.88
CA GLY A 329 5.87 -1.97 4.67
C GLY A 329 4.46 -1.70 5.20
N ALA A 330 3.82 -0.61 4.75
CA ALA A 330 2.56 -0.10 5.30
C ALA A 330 2.60 -0.08 6.84
N ASN A 331 1.57 -0.57 7.52
CA ASN A 331 1.56 -0.76 8.98
C ASN A 331 1.80 -2.23 9.40
N PHE A 332 2.38 -3.06 8.52
CA PHE A 332 2.66 -4.46 8.85
C PHE A 332 4.00 -4.65 9.56
N TYR A 333 4.89 -3.68 9.45
CA TYR A 333 6.25 -3.71 9.98
C TYR A 333 6.54 -2.42 10.76
N PRO A 334 7.56 -2.40 11.64
CA PRO A 334 8.03 -1.14 12.21
C PRO A 334 8.48 -0.18 11.09
N PRO A 335 8.09 1.11 11.12
CA PRO A 335 8.38 2.05 10.02
C PRO A 335 9.87 2.25 9.71
N ASP A 336 10.73 2.02 10.70
CA ASP A 336 12.19 2.17 10.62
C ASP A 336 12.93 0.87 10.28
N MET A 337 12.21 -0.26 10.21
CA MET A 337 12.78 -1.58 9.93
C MET A 337 13.20 -1.69 8.47
N ASP A 338 14.44 -2.09 8.23
CA ASP A 338 14.94 -2.38 6.88
C ASP A 338 14.99 -3.90 6.58
N LYS A 339 15.25 -4.24 5.31
CA LYS A 339 15.32 -5.64 4.86
C LYS A 339 16.47 -6.42 5.51
N MET A 340 17.56 -5.76 5.87
CA MET A 340 18.73 -6.40 6.46
C MET A 340 18.45 -6.80 7.89
N GLU A 341 17.86 -5.88 8.67
CA GLU A 341 17.42 -6.14 10.04
C GLU A 341 16.45 -7.32 10.09
N PHE A 342 15.40 -7.29 9.25
CA PHE A 342 14.44 -8.39 9.17
C PHE A 342 15.13 -9.72 8.83
N LYS A 343 16.09 -9.72 7.89
CA LYS A 343 16.83 -10.93 7.49
C LYS A 343 17.71 -11.47 8.62
N LEU A 344 18.43 -10.60 9.34
CA LEU A 344 19.27 -11.00 10.46
C LEU A 344 18.44 -11.58 11.60
N TRP A 345 17.34 -10.91 11.95
CA TRP A 345 16.39 -11.40 12.95
C TRP A 345 15.82 -12.76 12.56
N THR A 346 15.25 -12.88 11.35
CA THR A 346 14.64 -14.13 10.89
C THR A 346 15.62 -15.29 10.79
N THR A 347 16.88 -15.05 10.39
CA THR A 347 17.91 -16.10 10.34
C THR A 347 18.23 -16.67 11.73
N GLY A 348 18.06 -15.87 12.79
CA GLY A 348 18.23 -16.30 14.17
C GLY A 348 17.05 -17.09 14.76
N LEU A 349 15.91 -17.18 14.06
CA LEU A 349 14.70 -17.84 14.55
C LEU A 349 14.69 -19.35 14.23
N SER A 350 13.90 -20.11 14.99
CA SER A 350 13.54 -21.49 14.61
C SER A 350 12.69 -21.51 13.34
N LEU A 351 12.67 -22.65 12.62
CA LEU A 351 11.95 -22.79 11.35
C LEU A 351 10.46 -22.40 11.43
N ASP A 352 9.78 -22.75 12.52
CA ASP A 352 8.36 -22.41 12.69
C ASP A 352 8.17 -20.90 12.88
N LYS A 353 9.03 -20.25 13.67
CA LYS A 353 9.00 -18.80 13.84
C LYS A 353 9.39 -18.04 12.56
N GLN A 354 10.24 -18.62 11.70
CA GLN A 354 10.54 -18.06 10.38
C GLN A 354 9.30 -18.09 9.46
N LYS A 355 8.53 -19.19 9.49
CA LYS A 355 7.25 -19.27 8.78
C LYS A 355 6.27 -18.23 9.31
N ASP A 356 6.17 -18.06 10.62
CA ASP A 356 5.30 -17.03 11.20
C ASP A 356 5.73 -15.63 10.77
N ALA A 357 7.02 -15.32 10.75
CA ALA A 357 7.55 -14.03 10.32
C ALA A 357 7.26 -13.72 8.84
N THR A 358 7.22 -14.73 7.99
CA THR A 358 6.98 -14.63 6.54
C THR A 358 5.54 -14.95 6.12
N SER A 359 4.67 -15.29 7.08
CA SER A 359 3.27 -15.62 6.85
C SER A 359 2.46 -14.43 6.34
N PHE A 360 1.42 -14.73 5.55
CA PHE A 360 0.37 -13.81 5.12
C PHE A 360 -0.39 -13.14 6.27
N PHE A 361 -0.47 -13.81 7.41
CA PHE A 361 -1.44 -13.49 8.47
C PHE A 361 -0.77 -13.07 9.78
N THR A 362 0.38 -12.38 9.69
CA THR A 362 1.11 -11.85 10.85
C THR A 362 1.64 -10.43 10.59
N VAL A 363 1.70 -9.61 11.63
CA VAL A 363 2.44 -8.33 11.63
C VAL A 363 3.73 -8.49 12.43
N ILE A 364 4.72 -7.66 12.13
CA ILE A 364 5.98 -7.58 12.87
C ILE A 364 5.99 -6.29 13.69
N LYS A 365 6.41 -6.37 14.96
CA LYS A 365 6.47 -5.23 15.88
C LYS A 365 7.79 -5.23 16.66
N ARG A 366 8.09 -4.10 17.31
CA ARG A 366 9.21 -3.92 18.25
C ARG A 366 8.75 -4.00 19.70
N HIS A 367 9.54 -4.62 20.58
CA HIS A 367 9.23 -4.58 22.02
C HIS A 367 9.48 -3.19 22.60
N SER A 368 10.55 -2.50 22.17
CA SER A 368 10.85 -1.13 22.62
C SER A 368 9.70 -0.16 22.37
N GLN A 369 9.08 -0.22 21.19
CA GLN A 369 7.94 0.63 20.84
C GLN A 369 6.74 0.38 21.76
N VAL A 370 6.45 -0.89 22.06
CA VAL A 370 5.32 -1.24 22.95
C VAL A 370 5.59 -0.80 24.38
N ASN A 371 6.83 -0.91 24.84
CA ASN A 371 7.23 -0.43 26.17
C ASN A 371 7.07 1.09 26.25
N TRP A 372 7.52 1.83 25.22
CA TRP A 372 7.35 3.28 25.16
C TRP A 372 5.89 3.70 25.15
N ASP A 373 5.07 3.07 24.29
CA ASP A 373 3.62 3.34 24.19
C ASP A 373 2.89 3.06 25.53
N ASN A 374 3.43 2.16 26.37
CA ASN A 374 2.92 1.85 27.72
C ASN A 374 3.61 2.62 28.86
N HIS A 375 4.50 3.57 28.57
CA HIS A 375 5.32 4.28 29.57
C HIS A 375 6.15 3.38 30.50
N ILE A 376 6.60 2.23 29.97
CA ILE A 376 7.48 1.30 30.68
C ILE A 376 8.93 1.64 30.29
N PHE A 377 9.59 2.44 31.12
CA PHE A 377 10.97 2.88 30.93
C PHE A 377 11.95 1.97 31.68
N ASP A 378 11.93 0.66 31.41
CA ASP A 378 12.90 -0.27 31.97
C ASP A 378 14.01 -0.56 30.95
N SER A 379 15.24 -0.19 31.30
CA SER A 379 16.46 -0.40 30.50
C SER A 379 16.93 -1.86 30.44
N THR A 380 16.22 -2.80 31.07
CA THR A 380 16.51 -4.24 30.96
C THR A 380 16.01 -4.80 29.63
N HIS A 381 16.65 -4.34 28.55
CA HIS A 381 16.40 -4.83 27.20
C HIS A 381 16.82 -6.31 27.09
N LEU A 382 16.03 -7.05 26.33
CA LEU A 382 16.17 -8.47 25.94
C LEU A 382 15.54 -9.46 26.92
N SER A 383 14.28 -9.84 26.63
CA SER A 383 13.77 -11.15 27.04
C SER A 383 14.76 -12.24 26.57
N GLU A 384 15.11 -13.15 27.48
CA GLU A 384 16.12 -14.20 27.28
C GLU A 384 16.08 -14.83 25.87
N GLY A 385 17.07 -14.49 25.02
CA GLY A 385 17.44 -15.28 23.85
C GLY A 385 17.35 -14.63 22.45
N SER A 386 16.84 -13.40 22.28
CA SER A 386 16.88 -12.69 20.99
C SER A 386 17.86 -11.52 21.04
N THR A 387 18.76 -11.40 20.06
CA THR A 387 19.65 -10.23 19.88
C THR A 387 18.97 -9.07 19.12
N HIS A 388 17.71 -9.24 18.71
CA HIS A 388 16.97 -8.25 17.90
C HIS A 388 15.62 -7.93 18.56
N ASP A 389 15.23 -6.66 18.47
CA ASP A 389 14.00 -6.10 19.03
C ASP A 389 12.79 -6.28 18.09
N LEU A 390 12.55 -7.50 17.61
CA LEU A 390 11.45 -7.81 16.69
C LEU A 390 10.69 -9.08 17.11
N TYR A 391 9.38 -9.07 16.92
CA TYR A 391 8.51 -10.24 17.12
C TYR A 391 7.29 -10.23 16.18
N SER A 392 6.73 -11.42 15.92
CA SER A 392 5.53 -11.61 15.10
C SER A 392 4.26 -11.64 15.96
N ILE A 393 3.17 -11.04 15.46
CA ILE A 393 1.82 -11.12 16.05
C ILE A 393 0.85 -11.63 14.97
N PRO A 394 0.06 -12.69 15.21
CA PRO A 394 -0.95 -13.14 14.26
C PRO A 394 -2.10 -12.14 14.13
N TYR A 395 -2.73 -12.08 12.96
CA TYR A 395 -3.85 -11.16 12.68
C TYR A 395 -5.03 -11.36 13.64
N SER A 396 -5.31 -12.60 14.04
CA SER A 396 -6.34 -12.92 15.04
C SER A 396 -6.12 -12.25 16.40
N GLN A 397 -4.87 -11.89 16.72
CA GLN A 397 -4.50 -11.13 17.91
C GLN A 397 -4.42 -9.63 17.64
N GLU A 398 -3.71 -9.20 16.58
CA GLU A 398 -3.55 -7.78 16.23
C GLU A 398 -4.90 -7.08 15.99
N TYR A 399 -5.82 -7.76 15.29
CA TYR A 399 -7.12 -7.21 14.92
C TYR A 399 -8.28 -7.83 15.71
N HIS A 400 -7.98 -8.45 16.86
CA HIS A 400 -8.94 -9.24 17.66
C HIS A 400 -10.31 -8.56 17.88
N PRO A 401 -10.40 -7.28 18.30
CA PRO A 401 -11.70 -6.64 18.55
C PRO A 401 -12.60 -6.58 17.31
N PHE A 402 -12.00 -6.36 16.14
CA PHE A 402 -12.71 -6.32 14.86
C PHE A 402 -13.12 -7.72 14.42
N LEU A 403 -12.17 -8.66 14.49
CA LEU A 403 -12.35 -10.04 14.03
C LEU A 403 -13.39 -10.81 14.84
N THR A 404 -13.47 -10.59 16.15
CA THR A 404 -14.54 -11.15 17.01
C THR A 404 -15.92 -10.66 16.56
N ARG A 405 -16.07 -9.36 16.28
CA ARG A 405 -17.34 -8.79 15.82
C ARG A 405 -17.73 -9.31 14.43
N VAL A 406 -16.76 -9.48 13.54
CA VAL A 406 -16.99 -10.06 12.20
C VAL A 406 -17.39 -11.52 12.32
N SER A 407 -16.66 -12.30 13.12
CA SER A 407 -16.96 -13.71 13.39
C SER A 407 -18.40 -13.90 13.89
N ASP A 408 -18.85 -13.09 14.86
CA ASP A 408 -20.23 -13.11 15.36
C ASP A 408 -21.28 -12.85 14.27
N LEU A 409 -21.00 -11.90 13.35
CA LEU A 409 -21.90 -11.56 12.25
C LEU A 409 -21.97 -12.68 11.21
N LEU A 410 -20.82 -13.28 10.88
CA LEU A 410 -20.75 -14.39 9.92
C LEU A 410 -21.39 -15.66 10.47
N HIS A 411 -21.21 -16.00 11.74
CA HIS A 411 -21.91 -17.12 12.38
C HIS A 411 -23.43 -16.96 12.32
N LYS A 412 -23.93 -15.76 12.68
CA LYS A 412 -25.37 -15.43 12.59
C LYS A 412 -25.89 -15.49 11.16
N ALA A 413 -25.12 -14.99 10.18
CA ALA A 413 -25.49 -15.09 8.77
C ALA A 413 -25.54 -16.57 8.31
N GLY A 414 -24.54 -17.36 8.70
CA GLY A 414 -24.46 -18.80 8.41
C GLY A 414 -25.64 -19.60 9.00
N ASP A 415 -26.21 -19.16 10.11
CA ASP A 415 -27.40 -19.80 10.70
C ASP A 415 -28.71 -19.46 9.98
N LEU A 416 -28.74 -18.37 9.21
CA LEU A 416 -29.91 -17.95 8.45
C LEU A 416 -29.93 -18.51 7.02
N VAL A 417 -28.77 -18.62 6.37
CA VAL A 417 -28.69 -18.98 4.95
C VAL A 417 -29.25 -20.37 4.67
N SER A 418 -29.89 -20.49 3.51
CA SER A 418 -30.51 -21.74 3.08
C SER A 418 -29.52 -22.74 2.46
N SER A 419 -28.44 -22.25 1.85
CA SER A 419 -27.43 -23.09 1.20
C SER A 419 -26.46 -23.73 2.20
N PRO A 420 -26.32 -25.08 2.21
CA PRO A 420 -25.36 -25.76 3.08
C PRO A 420 -23.90 -25.36 2.81
N SER A 421 -23.53 -25.10 1.55
CA SER A 421 -22.15 -24.71 1.18
C SER A 421 -21.84 -23.30 1.69
N LEU A 422 -22.80 -22.36 1.56
CA LEU A 422 -22.66 -21.02 2.11
C LEU A 422 -22.62 -21.05 3.65
N LYS A 423 -23.47 -21.85 4.30
CA LYS A 423 -23.41 -22.03 5.77
C LYS A 423 -22.02 -22.48 6.21
N ARG A 424 -21.47 -23.51 5.56
CA ARG A 424 -20.12 -24.02 5.85
C ARG A 424 -19.06 -22.94 5.67
N LEU A 425 -19.09 -22.20 4.57
CA LEU A 425 -18.17 -21.09 4.32
C LEU A 425 -18.24 -20.05 5.45
N LEU A 426 -19.44 -19.57 5.77
CA LEU A 426 -19.61 -18.49 6.75
C LEU A 426 -19.16 -18.90 8.15
N HIS A 427 -19.50 -20.11 8.60
CA HIS A 427 -19.07 -20.63 9.90
C HIS A 427 -17.56 -20.88 9.95
N SER A 428 -17.00 -21.57 8.95
CA SER A 428 -15.55 -21.84 8.91
C SER A 428 -14.71 -20.57 8.77
N LYS A 429 -15.18 -19.56 8.02
CA LYS A 429 -14.49 -18.27 7.90
C LYS A 429 -14.57 -17.47 9.21
N ALA A 430 -15.71 -17.51 9.90
CA ALA A 430 -15.86 -16.91 11.22
C ALA A 430 -14.86 -17.49 12.23
N ASP A 431 -14.68 -18.82 12.22
CA ASP A 431 -13.72 -19.50 13.09
C ASP A 431 -12.27 -19.21 12.69
N ALA A 432 -11.98 -19.15 11.39
CA ALA A 432 -10.67 -18.81 10.84
C ALA A 432 -10.17 -17.43 11.29
N PHE A 433 -11.06 -16.44 11.39
CA PHE A 433 -10.70 -15.11 11.91
C PHE A 433 -10.16 -15.14 13.33
N LEU A 434 -10.58 -16.10 14.16
CA LEU A 434 -10.14 -16.22 15.54
C LEU A 434 -8.97 -17.21 15.71
N SER A 435 -8.90 -18.25 14.87
CA SER A 435 -7.80 -19.23 14.89
C SER A 435 -6.55 -18.77 14.16
N ASN A 436 -6.68 -17.82 13.22
CA ASN A 436 -5.65 -17.41 12.25
C ASN A 436 -5.29 -18.48 11.20
N ASP A 437 -6.07 -19.55 11.09
CA ASP A 437 -5.91 -20.59 10.08
C ASP A 437 -7.09 -20.58 9.11
N TYR A 438 -6.81 -20.15 7.87
CA TYR A 438 -7.82 -19.95 6.83
C TYR A 438 -8.00 -21.17 5.91
N TYR A 439 -7.20 -22.22 6.07
CA TYR A 439 -7.11 -23.33 5.11
C TYR A 439 -8.47 -23.98 4.81
N ASP A 440 -9.19 -24.41 5.84
CA ASP A 440 -10.50 -25.07 5.68
C ASP A 440 -11.57 -24.13 5.14
N SER A 441 -11.50 -22.84 5.52
CA SER A 441 -12.46 -21.82 5.09
C SER A 441 -12.28 -21.44 3.61
N ASP A 442 -11.05 -21.43 3.11
CA ASP A 442 -10.75 -21.14 1.71
C ASP A 442 -11.11 -22.32 0.80
N ILE A 443 -10.97 -23.56 1.28
CA ILE A 443 -11.54 -24.73 0.60
C ILE A 443 -13.08 -24.63 0.55
N ALA A 444 -13.72 -24.25 1.66
CA ALA A 444 -15.17 -24.05 1.68
C ALA A 444 -15.62 -22.93 0.71
N TRP A 445 -14.80 -21.90 0.51
CA TRP A 445 -15.03 -20.83 -0.46
C TRP A 445 -14.88 -21.32 -1.91
N MET A 446 -13.87 -22.14 -2.21
CA MET A 446 -13.72 -22.74 -3.54
C MET A 446 -14.89 -23.65 -3.91
N GLU A 447 -15.39 -24.40 -2.93
CA GLU A 447 -16.52 -25.34 -3.08
C GLU A 447 -17.90 -24.65 -2.95
N LEU A 448 -17.95 -23.31 -2.91
CA LEU A 448 -19.18 -22.55 -2.74
C LEU A 448 -20.15 -22.78 -3.92
N ASP A 449 -21.33 -23.29 -3.58
CA ASP A 449 -22.47 -23.42 -4.50
C ASP A 449 -23.72 -22.76 -3.88
N SER A 450 -23.89 -21.48 -4.17
CA SER A 450 -24.94 -20.64 -3.62
C SER A 450 -25.27 -19.49 -4.57
N LYS A 451 -26.46 -18.92 -4.44
CA LYS A 451 -26.84 -17.69 -5.15
C LYS A 451 -26.12 -16.46 -4.61
N LEU A 452 -25.84 -16.42 -3.30
CA LEU A 452 -24.98 -15.40 -2.72
C LEU A 452 -23.54 -15.86 -2.84
N ASP A 453 -22.70 -15.01 -3.44
CA ASP A 453 -21.26 -15.17 -3.48
C ASP A 453 -20.62 -14.22 -2.46
N VAL A 454 -19.78 -14.77 -1.58
CA VAL A 454 -19.19 -14.04 -0.47
C VAL A 454 -17.71 -14.34 -0.44
N THR A 455 -16.90 -13.32 -0.71
CA THR A 455 -15.45 -13.32 -0.47
C THR A 455 -15.20 -12.34 0.66
N ILE A 456 -14.58 -12.79 1.76
CA ILE A 456 -14.29 -11.93 2.92
C ILE A 456 -13.10 -12.50 3.69
N GLY A 457 -12.05 -11.70 3.87
CA GLY A 457 -10.85 -12.10 4.61
C GLY A 457 -9.57 -11.41 4.14
N PRO A 458 -8.41 -11.84 4.66
CA PRO A 458 -7.11 -11.36 4.21
C PRO A 458 -6.63 -12.14 2.99
N TYR A 459 -6.35 -11.45 1.87
CA TYR A 459 -5.98 -12.13 0.61
C TYR A 459 -4.75 -11.54 -0.08
N GLU A 460 -4.84 -10.30 -0.53
CA GLU A 460 -3.83 -9.71 -1.42
C GLU A 460 -2.66 -9.08 -0.67
N THR A 461 -1.46 -9.09 -1.26
CA THR A 461 -0.25 -8.59 -0.59
C THR A 461 0.33 -7.30 -1.18
N TYR A 462 -0.39 -6.67 -2.11
CA TYR A 462 0.11 -5.49 -2.85
C TYR A 462 0.47 -4.29 -1.97
N GLU A 463 -0.17 -4.16 -0.81
CA GLU A 463 0.10 -3.07 0.14
C GLU A 463 1.45 -3.25 0.88
N ASP A 464 1.94 -4.48 1.00
CA ASP A 464 3.31 -4.79 1.44
C ASP A 464 4.28 -4.71 0.26
N SER A 465 4.68 -3.49 -0.11
CA SER A 465 5.70 -3.29 -1.13
C SER A 465 7.13 -3.60 -0.63
N LEU A 466 7.32 -3.87 0.66
CA LEU A 466 8.61 -4.20 1.22
C LEU A 466 8.98 -5.64 0.86
N PHE A 467 8.09 -6.61 1.11
CA PHE A 467 8.34 -8.03 0.83
C PHE A 467 7.26 -8.73 0.03
N GLY A 468 6.03 -8.21 -0.01
CA GLY A 468 4.87 -8.87 -0.59
C GLY A 468 4.39 -10.08 0.22
N TYR A 469 4.71 -10.13 1.52
CA TYR A 469 4.31 -11.22 2.40
C TYR A 469 2.95 -10.99 3.03
N LYS A 470 2.56 -9.74 3.35
CA LYS A 470 1.46 -9.48 4.28
C LYS A 470 0.14 -9.21 3.58
N ALA A 471 -0.89 -9.97 3.93
CA ALA A 471 -2.19 -9.89 3.27
C ALA A 471 -3.07 -8.76 3.82
N THR A 472 -3.82 -8.08 2.96
CA THR A 472 -4.80 -7.05 3.30
C THR A 472 -6.20 -7.64 3.42
N PHE A 473 -7.00 -7.11 4.36
CA PHE A 473 -8.40 -7.48 4.49
C PHE A 473 -9.25 -6.83 3.41
N GLU A 474 -10.12 -7.62 2.79
CA GLU A 474 -11.07 -7.18 1.79
C GLU A 474 -12.37 -8.00 1.84
N ALA A 475 -13.41 -7.49 1.18
CA ALA A 475 -14.66 -8.20 0.97
C ALA A 475 -15.30 -7.85 -0.36
N PHE A 476 -15.90 -8.87 -0.98
CA PHE A 476 -16.78 -8.77 -2.14
C PHE A 476 -18.04 -9.60 -1.86
N ILE A 477 -19.19 -8.94 -1.88
CA ILE A 477 -20.49 -9.58 -1.69
C ILE A 477 -21.33 -9.31 -2.93
N GLY A 478 -21.88 -10.37 -3.52
CA GLY A 478 -22.72 -10.25 -4.69
C GLY A 478 -23.65 -11.42 -4.91
N VAL A 479 -24.37 -11.36 -6.02
CA VAL A 479 -25.27 -12.43 -6.47
C VAL A 479 -24.64 -13.13 -7.66
N ARG A 480 -24.57 -14.46 -7.62
CA ARG A 480 -24.07 -15.27 -8.74
C ARG A 480 -25.01 -15.12 -9.94
N ASP A 481 -24.44 -14.75 -11.09
CA ASP A 481 -25.12 -14.78 -12.38
C ASP A 481 -25.04 -16.20 -12.93
N GLU A 482 -26.09 -17.00 -12.72
CA GLU A 482 -26.15 -18.40 -13.17
C GLU A 482 -26.01 -18.54 -14.68
N LYS A 483 -26.57 -17.60 -15.45
CA LYS A 483 -26.52 -17.67 -16.92
C LYS A 483 -25.10 -17.44 -17.40
N ALA A 484 -24.45 -16.38 -16.92
CA ALA A 484 -23.08 -16.07 -17.28
C ALA A 484 -22.11 -17.15 -16.76
N THR A 485 -22.28 -17.60 -15.51
CA THR A 485 -21.48 -18.69 -14.92
C THR A 485 -21.61 -20.00 -15.72
N ALA A 486 -22.82 -20.35 -16.18
CA ALA A 486 -23.01 -21.52 -17.03
C ALA A 486 -22.36 -21.36 -18.42
N GLN A 487 -22.37 -20.16 -18.99
CA GLN A 487 -21.63 -19.86 -20.22
C GLN A 487 -20.11 -20.03 -20.01
N LEU A 488 -19.58 -19.76 -18.80
CA LEU A 488 -18.16 -19.99 -18.48
C LEU A 488 -17.81 -21.47 -18.46
N LYS A 489 -18.71 -22.30 -17.91
CA LYS A 489 -18.50 -23.75 -17.84
C LYS A 489 -18.22 -24.34 -19.21
N LEU A 490 -18.78 -23.77 -20.28
CA LEU A 490 -18.44 -24.12 -21.64
C LEU A 490 -16.93 -23.99 -21.93
N PHE A 491 -16.29 -22.90 -21.52
CA PHE A 491 -14.85 -22.70 -21.73
C PHE A 491 -14.04 -23.70 -20.91
N SER A 492 -14.34 -23.82 -19.61
CA SER A 492 -13.68 -24.76 -18.70
C SER A 492 -13.78 -26.21 -19.20
N ASP A 493 -14.96 -26.65 -19.64
CA ASP A 493 -15.19 -27.99 -20.18
C ASP A 493 -14.44 -28.24 -21.51
N ASN A 494 -14.00 -27.18 -22.21
CA ASN A 494 -13.29 -27.27 -23.49
C ASN A 494 -11.79 -26.95 -23.40
N LEU A 495 -11.22 -26.60 -22.24
CA LEU A 495 -9.80 -26.21 -22.13
C LEU A 495 -8.85 -27.27 -22.68
N GLN A 496 -9.11 -28.55 -22.42
CA GLN A 496 -8.28 -29.64 -22.95
C GLN A 496 -8.32 -29.71 -24.48
N VAL A 497 -9.48 -29.44 -25.09
CA VAL A 497 -9.65 -29.39 -26.54
C VAL A 497 -8.93 -28.18 -27.11
N LEU A 498 -9.02 -27.02 -26.44
CA LEU A 498 -8.31 -25.81 -26.81
C LEU A 498 -6.79 -26.04 -26.78
N GLU A 499 -6.24 -26.59 -25.69
CA GLU A 499 -4.81 -26.93 -25.56
C GLU A 499 -4.32 -27.81 -26.73
N GLN A 500 -5.06 -28.89 -27.01
CA GLN A 500 -4.71 -29.83 -28.08
C GLN A 500 -4.71 -29.19 -29.46
N ASN A 501 -5.49 -28.13 -29.67
CA ASN A 501 -5.61 -27.43 -30.95
C ASN A 501 -4.81 -26.12 -31.01
N LEU A 502 -4.10 -25.74 -29.94
CA LEU A 502 -3.25 -24.54 -29.97
C LEU A 502 -2.32 -24.59 -31.20
N PRO A 503 -2.15 -23.47 -31.93
CA PRO A 503 -1.38 -23.40 -33.17
C PRO A 503 0.14 -23.39 -32.90
N MET A 504 0.61 -24.40 -32.17
CA MET A 504 1.99 -24.63 -31.80
C MET A 504 2.33 -26.12 -31.87
N ASP A 505 3.62 -26.43 -31.87
CA ASP A 505 4.12 -27.81 -31.88
C ASP A 505 3.66 -28.57 -30.62
N ASP A 506 3.28 -29.85 -30.79
CA ASP A 506 2.79 -30.71 -29.70
C ASP A 506 3.80 -30.87 -28.55
N THR A 507 5.09 -30.67 -28.83
CA THR A 507 6.15 -30.71 -27.82
C THR A 507 6.04 -29.59 -26.77
N TYR A 508 5.37 -28.48 -27.08
CA TYR A 508 5.15 -27.36 -26.16
C TYR A 508 3.80 -27.41 -25.44
N LYS A 509 2.92 -28.35 -25.82
CA LYS A 509 1.58 -28.47 -25.22
C LYS A 509 1.64 -29.08 -23.83
N SER A 510 0.86 -28.51 -22.92
CA SER A 510 0.62 -29.00 -21.58
C SER A 510 -0.20 -30.30 -21.63
N LYS A 511 0.21 -31.29 -20.81
CA LYS A 511 -0.42 -32.61 -20.77
C LYS A 511 -1.60 -32.69 -19.81
N ASP A 512 -1.51 -31.95 -18.72
CA ASP A 512 -2.51 -31.92 -17.65
C ASP A 512 -3.05 -30.50 -17.56
N ILE A 513 -4.30 -30.31 -18.00
CA ILE A 513 -5.01 -29.03 -17.93
C ILE A 513 -6.03 -29.13 -16.81
N ILE A 514 -5.93 -28.23 -15.82
CA ILE A 514 -6.90 -28.14 -14.73
C ILE A 514 -7.64 -26.82 -14.88
N ALA A 515 -8.95 -26.90 -15.06
CA ALA A 515 -9.79 -25.71 -15.11
C ALA A 515 -9.99 -25.17 -13.69
N ALA A 516 -9.65 -23.90 -13.46
CA ALA A 516 -10.10 -23.20 -12.27
C ALA A 516 -11.64 -23.05 -12.33
N PRO A 517 -12.38 -23.35 -11.25
CA PRO A 517 -13.78 -22.96 -11.16
C PRO A 517 -13.92 -21.44 -11.30
N ILE A 518 -14.82 -20.99 -12.17
CA ILE A 518 -15.08 -19.56 -12.40
C ILE A 518 -16.52 -19.23 -12.04
N ARG A 519 -16.71 -18.14 -11.30
CA ARG A 519 -18.03 -17.62 -10.91
C ARG A 519 -18.20 -16.21 -11.44
N VAL A 520 -19.32 -15.95 -12.11
CA VAL A 520 -19.71 -14.59 -12.49
C VAL A 520 -20.64 -14.04 -11.43
N VAL A 521 -20.33 -12.85 -10.94
CA VAL A 521 -21.03 -12.22 -9.82
C VAL A 521 -21.46 -10.81 -10.21
N GLN A 522 -22.70 -10.46 -9.85
CA GLN A 522 -23.17 -9.08 -9.82
C GLN A 522 -22.84 -8.51 -8.43
N LEU A 523 -21.86 -7.62 -8.36
CA LEU A 523 -21.39 -7.02 -7.12
C LEU A 523 -22.49 -6.16 -6.48
N LEU A 524 -22.75 -6.39 -5.19
CA LEU A 524 -23.66 -5.58 -4.38
C LEU A 524 -22.90 -4.62 -3.48
N PHE A 525 -21.82 -5.11 -2.87
CA PHE A 525 -21.04 -4.36 -1.89
C PHE A 525 -19.61 -4.88 -1.85
N ASN A 526 -18.65 -3.97 -1.70
CA ASN A 526 -17.25 -4.30 -1.44
C ASN A 526 -16.65 -3.39 -0.36
N ALA A 527 -15.59 -3.86 0.29
CA ALA A 527 -14.92 -3.17 1.39
C ALA A 527 -13.48 -3.67 1.57
N GLY A 528 -12.70 -3.00 2.41
CA GLY A 528 -11.28 -3.25 2.64
C GLY A 528 -10.41 -2.74 1.49
N ASP A 529 -9.52 -3.59 0.96
CA ASP A 529 -8.57 -3.27 -0.11
C ASP A 529 -9.20 -3.10 -1.50
N VAL A 530 -10.16 -2.18 -1.60
CA VAL A 530 -10.89 -1.84 -2.84
C VAL A 530 -10.70 -0.37 -3.21
N LYS A 531 -9.53 0.18 -2.86
CA LYS A 531 -9.13 1.57 -3.11
C LYS A 531 -8.89 1.84 -4.60
N GLY A 532 -9.13 3.07 -5.03
CA GLY A 532 -8.78 3.52 -6.37
C GLY A 532 -9.55 2.79 -7.48
N PRO A 533 -8.86 2.37 -8.57
CA PRO A 533 -9.50 1.63 -9.66
C PRO A 533 -10.17 0.34 -9.17
N GLN A 534 -11.45 0.17 -9.48
CA GLN A 534 -12.21 -1.00 -9.03
C GLN A 534 -11.75 -2.30 -9.72
N THR A 535 -11.63 -3.37 -8.95
CA THR A 535 -11.36 -4.74 -9.39
C THR A 535 -12.46 -5.22 -10.35
N ILE A 536 -12.08 -5.92 -11.43
CA ILE A 536 -13.04 -6.54 -12.38
C ILE A 536 -13.14 -8.05 -12.20
N ALA A 537 -12.06 -8.67 -11.74
CA ALA A 537 -11.95 -10.08 -11.48
C ALA A 537 -10.82 -10.29 -10.46
N PHE A 538 -10.89 -11.40 -9.73
CA PHE A 538 -9.83 -11.83 -8.81
C PHE A 538 -9.76 -13.35 -8.79
N ASN A 539 -8.58 -13.89 -8.48
CA ASN A 539 -8.29 -15.31 -8.45
C ASN A 539 -7.69 -15.69 -7.09
N LEU A 540 -8.36 -16.56 -6.35
CA LEU A 540 -8.06 -16.88 -4.95
C LEU A 540 -8.18 -18.39 -4.69
N PRO A 541 -7.66 -18.91 -3.56
CA PRO A 541 -6.81 -18.24 -2.58
C PRO A 541 -5.35 -18.11 -3.06
N ASN A 542 -4.59 -17.22 -2.42
CA ASN A 542 -3.15 -17.04 -2.67
C ASN A 542 -2.26 -18.07 -1.94
N ASP A 543 -2.81 -18.82 -0.97
CA ASP A 543 -2.06 -19.80 -0.18
C ASP A 543 -1.57 -20.97 -1.04
N GLU A 544 -0.24 -21.11 -1.19
CA GLU A 544 0.35 -22.10 -2.10
C GLU A 544 0.06 -23.55 -1.70
N ARG A 545 -0.29 -23.80 -0.43
CA ARG A 545 -0.69 -25.13 0.03
C ARG A 545 -2.00 -25.54 -0.66
N ILE A 546 -2.97 -24.64 -0.69
CA ILE A 546 -4.27 -24.88 -1.31
C ILE A 546 -4.14 -24.88 -2.83
N VAL A 547 -3.39 -23.93 -3.40
CA VAL A 547 -3.16 -23.87 -4.85
C VAL A 547 -2.57 -25.17 -5.37
N LYS A 548 -1.62 -25.76 -4.63
CA LYS A 548 -1.00 -27.04 -5.00
C LYS A 548 -1.99 -28.22 -4.91
N ASP A 549 -2.83 -28.25 -3.89
CA ASP A 549 -3.69 -29.39 -3.59
C ASP A 549 -5.04 -29.36 -4.33
N ARG A 550 -5.55 -28.15 -4.63
CA ARG A 550 -6.90 -27.91 -5.13
C ARG A 550 -6.99 -26.92 -6.30
N GLY A 551 -5.92 -26.18 -6.60
CA GLY A 551 -5.95 -25.08 -7.57
C GLY A 551 -6.53 -23.79 -6.97
N THR A 552 -6.98 -22.90 -7.85
CA THR A 552 -7.62 -21.62 -7.47
C THR A 552 -9.04 -21.54 -8.04
N ALA A 553 -9.83 -20.58 -7.58
CA ALA A 553 -11.10 -20.20 -8.17
C ALA A 553 -11.10 -18.72 -8.52
N MET A 554 -11.82 -18.38 -9.57
CA MET A 554 -11.87 -17.05 -10.12
C MET A 554 -13.27 -16.47 -10.03
N VAL A 555 -13.36 -15.20 -9.66
CA VAL A 555 -14.61 -14.46 -9.58
C VAL A 555 -14.54 -13.26 -10.50
N ILE A 556 -15.54 -13.10 -11.36
CA ILE A 556 -15.64 -11.98 -12.31
C ILE A 556 -16.84 -11.10 -11.92
N LEU A 557 -16.59 -9.81 -11.74
CA LEU A 557 -17.57 -8.80 -11.32
C LEU A 557 -18.24 -8.15 -12.53
N LYS A 558 -19.32 -8.76 -13.01
CA LYS A 558 -19.93 -8.41 -14.31
C LYS A 558 -20.46 -6.98 -14.35
N ASN A 559 -21.24 -6.53 -13.37
CA ASN A 559 -21.77 -5.16 -13.35
C ASN A 559 -20.68 -4.08 -13.21
N VAL A 560 -19.54 -4.40 -12.59
CA VAL A 560 -18.35 -3.51 -12.59
C VAL A 560 -17.73 -3.45 -13.98
N SER A 561 -17.63 -4.59 -14.68
CA SER A 561 -17.19 -4.66 -16.07
C SER A 561 -18.13 -3.91 -17.01
N GLU A 562 -19.45 -4.00 -16.82
CA GLU A 562 -20.46 -3.22 -17.57
C GLU A 562 -20.26 -1.71 -17.37
N ALA A 563 -20.02 -1.30 -16.12
CA ALA A 563 -19.72 0.09 -15.78
C ALA A 563 -18.44 0.60 -16.47
N LYS A 564 -17.35 -0.17 -16.43
CA LYS A 564 -16.09 0.19 -17.09
C LYS A 564 -16.24 0.20 -18.60
N PHE A 565 -16.97 -0.74 -19.19
CA PHE A 565 -17.28 -0.74 -20.61
C PHE A 565 -17.99 0.55 -21.01
N LYS A 566 -19.07 0.90 -20.31
CA LYS A 566 -19.88 2.09 -20.62
C LYS A 566 -19.14 3.41 -20.38
N GLN A 567 -18.40 3.53 -19.27
CA GLN A 567 -17.78 4.80 -18.85
C GLN A 567 -16.36 5.01 -19.36
N ILE A 568 -15.68 3.94 -19.79
CA ILE A 568 -14.27 4.00 -20.21
C ILE A 568 -14.12 3.48 -21.64
N LEU A 569 -14.59 2.27 -21.93
CA LEU A 569 -14.35 1.66 -23.25
C LEU A 569 -15.14 2.35 -24.35
N ASN A 570 -16.42 2.68 -24.13
CA ASN A 570 -17.24 3.37 -25.13
C ASN A 570 -16.69 4.76 -25.50
N PRO A 571 -16.35 5.65 -24.54
CA PRO A 571 -15.72 6.93 -24.90
C PRO A 571 -14.38 6.79 -25.63
N ILE A 572 -13.62 5.73 -25.34
CA ILE A 572 -12.41 5.40 -26.09
C ILE A 572 -12.77 4.94 -27.51
N ALA A 573 -13.80 4.11 -27.66
CA ALA A 573 -14.27 3.67 -28.96
C ALA A 573 -14.77 4.83 -29.82
N ASP A 574 -15.54 5.75 -29.25
CA ASP A 574 -16.02 6.97 -29.90
C ASP A 574 -14.86 7.83 -30.45
N ALA A 575 -13.71 7.83 -29.76
CA ALA A 575 -12.54 8.61 -30.15
C ALA A 575 -11.63 7.87 -31.14
N CYS A 576 -11.46 6.56 -30.97
CA CYS A 576 -10.40 5.80 -31.64
C CYS A 576 -10.88 4.85 -32.74
N ILE A 577 -12.16 4.47 -32.78
CA ILE A 577 -12.66 3.43 -33.71
C ILE A 577 -13.38 4.08 -34.89
N ALA A 578 -13.12 3.56 -36.09
CA ALA A 578 -13.77 4.03 -37.32
C ALA A 578 -15.30 3.89 -37.23
N LYS A 579 -16.01 4.91 -37.71
CA LYS A 579 -17.47 5.06 -37.57
C LYS A 579 -18.25 3.85 -38.10
N GLU A 580 -17.76 3.22 -39.18
CA GLU A 580 -18.40 2.07 -39.83
C GLU A 580 -18.33 0.79 -38.98
N GLN A 581 -17.41 0.71 -38.02
CA GLN A 581 -17.25 -0.42 -37.11
C GLN A 581 -17.71 -0.12 -35.68
N HIS A 582 -18.19 1.09 -35.41
CA HIS A 582 -18.54 1.49 -34.05
C HIS A 582 -19.63 0.62 -33.42
N GLU A 583 -20.63 0.20 -34.20
CA GLU A 583 -21.70 -0.70 -33.73
C GLU A 583 -21.22 -2.12 -33.39
N LEU A 584 -19.98 -2.47 -33.76
CA LEU A 584 -19.35 -3.75 -33.42
C LEU A 584 -18.60 -3.69 -32.08
N VAL A 585 -18.56 -2.54 -31.40
CA VAL A 585 -18.07 -2.44 -30.03
C VAL A 585 -19.23 -2.74 -29.08
N ASP A 586 -19.26 -3.96 -28.55
CA ASP A 586 -20.31 -4.41 -27.64
C ASP A 586 -19.75 -5.08 -26.37
N PHE A 587 -20.60 -5.07 -25.32
CA PHE A 587 -20.25 -5.56 -24.00
C PHE A 587 -20.10 -7.07 -23.95
N GLU A 588 -20.94 -7.83 -24.65
CA GLU A 588 -20.88 -9.31 -24.63
C GLU A 588 -19.54 -9.77 -25.20
N SER A 589 -19.08 -9.17 -26.30
CA SER A 589 -17.78 -9.45 -26.89
C SER A 589 -16.61 -9.08 -25.97
N PHE A 590 -16.66 -7.89 -25.35
CA PHE A 590 -15.65 -7.46 -24.39
C PHE A 590 -15.58 -8.40 -23.18
N PHE A 591 -16.73 -8.72 -22.59
CA PHE A 591 -16.84 -9.55 -21.40
C PHE A 591 -16.43 -11.00 -21.68
N THR A 592 -16.89 -11.57 -22.81
CA THR A 592 -16.54 -12.94 -23.21
C THR A 592 -15.04 -13.05 -23.54
N HIS A 593 -14.42 -12.02 -24.10
CA HIS A 593 -12.97 -11.98 -24.28
C HIS A 593 -12.23 -11.93 -22.93
N THR A 594 -12.66 -11.11 -21.97
CA THR A 594 -12.07 -11.10 -20.62
C THR A 594 -12.13 -12.47 -19.97
N ILE A 595 -13.30 -13.12 -20.01
CA ILE A 595 -13.45 -14.51 -19.55
C ILE A 595 -12.46 -15.45 -20.23
N CYS A 596 -12.34 -15.33 -21.55
CA CYS A 596 -11.52 -16.24 -22.32
C CYS A 596 -10.03 -16.00 -22.07
N HIS A 597 -9.60 -14.75 -21.91
CA HIS A 597 -8.27 -14.35 -21.47
C HIS A 597 -7.91 -15.09 -20.17
N GLU A 598 -8.78 -15.02 -19.17
CA GLU A 598 -8.53 -15.63 -17.86
C GLU A 598 -8.43 -17.16 -17.95
N CYS A 599 -9.31 -17.80 -18.73
CA CYS A 599 -9.22 -19.22 -19.06
C CYS A 599 -7.91 -19.58 -19.77
N CYS A 600 -7.40 -18.68 -20.62
CA CYS A 600 -6.22 -18.90 -21.44
C CYS A 600 -4.91 -18.77 -20.66
N HIS A 601 -4.93 -18.20 -19.45
CA HIS A 601 -3.81 -18.37 -18.52
C HIS A 601 -3.56 -19.86 -18.24
N GLY A 602 -4.61 -20.68 -18.08
CA GLY A 602 -4.47 -22.10 -17.76
C GLY A 602 -4.01 -23.03 -18.90
N ILE A 603 -3.77 -22.49 -20.10
CA ILE A 603 -3.37 -23.27 -21.29
C ILE A 603 -2.07 -22.70 -21.89
N GLY A 604 -1.39 -23.51 -22.71
CA GLY A 604 -0.07 -23.21 -23.24
C GLY A 604 1.07 -23.67 -22.30
N PRO A 605 2.32 -23.35 -22.65
CA PRO A 605 3.50 -23.83 -21.93
C PRO A 605 3.63 -23.17 -20.55
N HIS A 606 3.72 -24.00 -19.50
CA HIS A 606 3.96 -23.54 -18.12
C HIS A 606 5.22 -24.18 -17.55
N THR A 607 5.18 -25.50 -17.40
CA THR A 607 6.34 -26.32 -17.04
C THR A 607 7.03 -26.76 -18.32
N ILE A 608 8.31 -26.45 -18.45
CA ILE A 608 9.10 -26.71 -19.66
C ILE A 608 10.30 -27.59 -19.35
N THR A 609 10.80 -28.26 -20.39
CA THR A 609 12.10 -28.91 -20.39
C THR A 609 13.04 -28.13 -21.28
N LEU A 610 14.13 -27.67 -20.71
CA LEU A 610 15.17 -26.94 -21.42
C LEU A 610 15.98 -27.88 -22.33
N PRO A 611 16.72 -27.34 -23.32
CA PRO A 611 17.54 -28.16 -24.22
C PRO A 611 18.57 -29.06 -23.52
N ASP A 612 18.99 -28.70 -22.29
CA ASP A 612 19.90 -29.48 -21.44
C ASP A 612 19.20 -30.61 -20.66
N GLY A 613 17.88 -30.76 -20.82
CA GLY A 613 17.04 -31.74 -20.12
C GLY A 613 16.55 -31.27 -18.75
N ARG A 614 16.96 -30.09 -18.26
CA ARG A 614 16.51 -29.56 -16.97
C ARG A 614 15.04 -29.16 -17.01
N LYS A 615 14.31 -29.51 -15.96
CA LYS A 615 12.93 -29.02 -15.75
C LYS A 615 12.98 -27.59 -15.22
N SER A 616 12.20 -26.70 -15.82
CA SER A 616 12.04 -25.31 -15.40
C SER A 616 10.60 -24.85 -15.66
N THR A 617 10.32 -23.56 -15.46
CA THR A 617 9.05 -22.94 -15.85
C THR A 617 9.28 -21.77 -16.79
N VAL A 618 8.29 -21.44 -17.61
CA VAL A 618 8.34 -20.27 -18.50
C VAL A 618 8.64 -18.99 -17.69
N ARG A 619 8.02 -18.83 -16.52
CA ARG A 619 8.28 -17.74 -15.58
C ARG A 619 9.73 -17.62 -15.13
N LEU A 620 10.36 -18.74 -14.77
CA LEU A 620 11.74 -18.72 -14.29
C LEU A 620 12.74 -18.35 -15.41
N GLU A 621 12.47 -18.77 -16.64
CA GLU A 621 13.38 -18.53 -17.77
C GLU A 621 13.15 -17.17 -18.44
N LEU A 622 11.91 -16.63 -18.43
CA LEU A 622 11.61 -15.30 -18.98
C LEU A 622 11.81 -14.15 -17.99
N GLN A 623 11.87 -14.43 -16.68
CA GLN A 623 12.16 -13.45 -15.63
C GLN A 623 11.28 -12.18 -15.73
N ASP A 624 11.88 -11.00 -15.85
CA ASP A 624 11.21 -9.70 -15.93
C ASP A 624 10.35 -9.53 -17.20
N LEU A 625 10.59 -10.32 -18.24
CA LEU A 625 9.77 -10.34 -19.46
C LEU A 625 8.52 -11.21 -19.31
N HIS A 626 8.46 -12.08 -18.30
CA HIS A 626 7.40 -13.06 -18.16
C HIS A 626 6.01 -12.43 -18.14
N SER A 627 5.76 -11.49 -17.22
CA SER A 627 4.40 -11.01 -16.95
C SER A 627 3.78 -10.37 -18.20
N ALA A 628 4.50 -9.46 -18.87
CA ALA A 628 3.98 -8.83 -20.09
C ALA A 628 3.76 -9.82 -21.24
N LEU A 629 4.57 -10.87 -21.35
CA LEU A 629 4.41 -11.92 -22.36
C LEU A 629 3.25 -12.87 -22.04
N GLU A 630 3.04 -13.18 -20.76
CA GLU A 630 1.94 -14.02 -20.29
C GLU A 630 0.59 -13.32 -20.50
N GLU A 631 0.49 -12.02 -20.20
CA GLU A 631 -0.68 -11.20 -20.52
C GLU A 631 -0.95 -11.15 -22.02
N ALA A 632 0.10 -10.89 -22.82
CA ALA A 632 -0.02 -10.87 -24.28
C ALA A 632 -0.47 -12.23 -24.84
N LYS A 633 -0.01 -13.34 -24.24
CA LYS A 633 -0.43 -14.69 -24.58
C LYS A 633 -1.91 -14.89 -24.23
N ALA A 634 -2.32 -14.60 -23.00
CA ALA A 634 -3.70 -14.78 -22.55
C ALA A 634 -4.69 -14.01 -23.43
N ASP A 635 -4.38 -12.76 -23.78
CA ASP A 635 -5.20 -11.94 -24.67
C ASP A 635 -5.36 -12.52 -26.07
N ILE A 636 -4.25 -12.84 -26.73
CA ILE A 636 -4.25 -13.27 -28.14
C ILE A 636 -4.77 -14.71 -28.30
N VAL A 637 -4.45 -15.58 -27.33
CA VAL A 637 -4.98 -16.94 -27.27
C VAL A 637 -6.47 -16.89 -26.91
N GLY A 638 -6.91 -15.94 -26.09
CA GLY A 638 -8.32 -15.66 -25.85
C GLY A 638 -9.09 -15.36 -27.15
N LEU A 639 -8.57 -14.47 -28.00
CA LEU A 639 -9.17 -14.21 -29.32
C LEU A 639 -9.19 -15.44 -30.23
N TRP A 640 -8.12 -16.23 -30.21
CA TRP A 640 -8.05 -17.49 -30.97
C TRP A 640 -9.10 -18.50 -30.47
N ALA A 641 -9.22 -18.68 -29.16
CA ALA A 641 -10.14 -19.62 -28.53
C ALA A 641 -11.60 -19.23 -28.79
N LEU A 642 -11.94 -17.94 -28.73
CA LEU A 642 -13.25 -17.45 -29.14
C LEU A 642 -13.57 -17.82 -30.59
N ASN A 643 -12.66 -17.52 -31.52
CA ASN A 643 -12.82 -17.89 -32.93
C ASN A 643 -12.97 -19.41 -33.12
N PHE A 644 -12.18 -20.21 -32.40
CA PHE A 644 -12.27 -21.67 -32.42
C PHE A 644 -13.65 -22.17 -31.98
N LEU A 645 -14.15 -21.67 -30.83
CA LEU A 645 -15.44 -22.07 -30.28
C LEU A 645 -16.63 -21.61 -31.13
N ILE A 646 -16.54 -20.43 -31.77
CA ILE A 646 -17.52 -19.96 -32.76
C ILE A 646 -17.56 -20.91 -33.96
N LYS A 647 -16.40 -21.29 -34.51
CA LYS A 647 -16.31 -22.25 -35.63
C LYS A 647 -16.80 -23.65 -35.29
N LYS A 648 -16.77 -24.03 -34.01
CA LYS A 648 -17.36 -25.28 -33.51
C LYS A 648 -18.85 -25.17 -33.18
N HIS A 649 -19.47 -24.01 -33.44
CA HIS A 649 -20.87 -23.70 -33.10
C HIS A 649 -21.18 -23.79 -31.60
N LEU A 650 -20.15 -23.61 -30.75
CA LEU A 650 -20.30 -23.56 -29.29
C LEU A 650 -20.57 -22.14 -28.78
N LEU A 651 -20.19 -21.13 -29.55
CA LEU A 651 -20.52 -19.72 -29.29
C LEU A 651 -21.31 -19.11 -30.47
N PRO A 652 -22.10 -18.04 -30.23
CA PRO A 652 -22.87 -17.37 -31.28
C PRO A 652 -21.99 -16.78 -32.38
N THR A 653 -22.38 -16.96 -33.65
CA THR A 653 -21.69 -16.37 -34.81
C THR A 653 -21.77 -14.84 -34.84
N SER A 654 -22.69 -14.23 -34.10
CA SER A 654 -22.78 -12.78 -33.95
C SER A 654 -21.52 -12.15 -33.34
N LEU A 655 -20.74 -12.93 -32.57
CA LEU A 655 -19.52 -12.45 -31.91
C LEU A 655 -18.32 -12.33 -32.85
N GLU A 656 -18.36 -12.95 -34.05
CA GLU A 656 -17.17 -13.16 -34.90
C GLU A 656 -16.47 -11.86 -35.30
N LYS A 657 -17.22 -10.79 -35.58
CA LYS A 657 -16.65 -9.49 -35.93
C LYS A 657 -16.45 -8.62 -34.70
N SER A 658 -17.43 -8.59 -33.81
CA SER A 658 -17.44 -7.69 -32.67
C SER A 658 -16.36 -8.02 -31.64
N MET A 659 -15.96 -9.29 -31.47
CA MET A 659 -14.83 -9.66 -30.62
C MET A 659 -13.53 -8.95 -31.02
N TYR A 660 -13.26 -8.81 -32.32
CA TYR A 660 -12.06 -8.13 -32.79
C TYR A 660 -12.13 -6.61 -32.63
N VAL A 661 -13.31 -6.01 -32.88
CA VAL A 661 -13.46 -4.55 -32.78
C VAL A 661 -13.50 -4.10 -31.32
N SER A 662 -14.22 -4.82 -30.45
CA SER A 662 -14.16 -4.60 -28.99
C SER A 662 -12.74 -4.80 -28.44
N PHE A 663 -12.00 -5.79 -28.93
CA PHE A 663 -10.59 -5.98 -28.55
C PHE A 663 -9.70 -4.81 -28.98
N LEU A 664 -9.86 -4.31 -30.22
CA LEU A 664 -9.14 -3.12 -30.70
C LEU A 664 -9.42 -1.89 -29.81
N ALA A 665 -10.68 -1.64 -29.44
CA ALA A 665 -11.00 -0.59 -28.47
C ALA A 665 -10.34 -0.87 -27.10
N GLY A 666 -10.32 -2.14 -26.70
CA GLY A 666 -9.64 -2.64 -25.50
C GLY A 666 -8.15 -2.34 -25.48
N CYS A 667 -7.49 -2.34 -26.65
CA CYS A 667 -6.08 -1.98 -26.77
C CYS A 667 -5.79 -0.59 -26.21
N PHE A 668 -6.55 0.41 -26.64
CA PHE A 668 -6.37 1.78 -26.18
C PHE A 668 -6.69 1.95 -24.69
N ARG A 669 -7.64 1.15 -24.16
CA ARG A 669 -7.95 1.14 -22.73
C ARG A 669 -6.76 0.64 -21.90
N SER A 670 -6.22 -0.54 -22.22
CA SER A 670 -5.17 -1.17 -21.39
C SER A 670 -3.82 -0.45 -21.52
N VAL A 671 -3.45 0.07 -22.70
CA VAL A 671 -2.18 0.84 -22.87
C VAL A 671 -2.14 2.09 -21.99
N ARG A 672 -3.29 2.66 -21.62
CA ARG A 672 -3.39 3.80 -20.70
C ARG A 672 -3.03 3.46 -19.25
N PHE A 673 -2.87 2.17 -18.91
CA PHE A 673 -2.30 1.76 -17.62
C PHE A 673 -0.80 2.06 -17.54
N GLY A 674 -0.12 2.23 -18.68
CA GLY A 674 1.31 2.53 -18.78
C GLY A 674 2.11 1.36 -19.35
N LEU A 675 3.26 1.65 -19.97
CA LEU A 675 4.12 0.64 -20.60
C LEU A 675 5.06 -0.09 -19.62
N GLU A 676 5.12 0.39 -18.38
CA GLU A 676 5.81 -0.29 -17.28
C GLU A 676 4.92 -1.36 -16.60
N GLU A 677 3.61 -1.32 -16.85
CA GLU A 677 2.63 -2.28 -16.35
C GLU A 677 2.50 -3.46 -17.34
N ALA A 678 2.34 -4.69 -16.85
CA ALA A 678 2.38 -5.91 -17.65
C ALA A 678 1.28 -5.96 -18.72
N HIS A 679 0.03 -5.66 -18.37
CA HIS A 679 -1.08 -5.64 -19.32
C HIS A 679 -0.90 -4.52 -20.34
N GLY A 680 -0.51 -3.32 -19.92
CA GLY A 680 -0.25 -2.20 -20.82
C GLY A 680 0.86 -2.51 -21.84
N LYS A 681 1.97 -3.10 -21.38
CA LYS A 681 3.09 -3.53 -22.23
C LYS A 681 2.72 -4.68 -23.16
N GLY A 682 2.03 -5.70 -22.64
CA GLY A 682 1.54 -6.84 -23.41
C GLY A 682 0.54 -6.41 -24.49
N GLN A 683 -0.33 -5.45 -24.18
CA GLN A 683 -1.29 -4.91 -25.15
C GLN A 683 -0.62 -4.08 -26.24
N ALA A 684 0.37 -3.27 -25.88
CA ALA A 684 1.14 -2.49 -26.86
C ALA A 684 1.87 -3.42 -27.86
N LEU A 685 2.44 -4.53 -27.37
CA LEU A 685 3.08 -5.56 -28.21
C LEU A 685 2.08 -6.11 -29.24
N GLN A 686 0.90 -6.55 -28.78
CA GLN A 686 -0.14 -7.13 -29.63
C GLN A 686 -0.68 -6.13 -30.65
N PHE A 687 -0.96 -4.90 -30.21
CA PHE A 687 -1.46 -3.82 -31.07
C PHE A 687 -0.49 -3.50 -32.20
N ASN A 688 0.80 -3.30 -31.87
CA ASN A 688 1.83 -2.98 -32.85
C ASN A 688 1.99 -4.11 -33.87
N TRP A 689 2.01 -5.35 -33.41
CA TRP A 689 2.13 -6.51 -34.32
C TRP A 689 0.92 -6.61 -35.26
N LEU A 690 -0.31 -6.45 -34.76
CA LEU A 690 -1.52 -6.48 -35.59
C LEU A 690 -1.59 -5.30 -36.57
N LEU A 691 -1.09 -4.13 -36.18
CA LEU A 691 -0.96 -2.96 -37.06
C LEU A 691 0.06 -3.21 -38.18
N GLU A 692 1.24 -3.72 -37.86
CA GLU A 692 2.29 -4.09 -38.83
C GLU A 692 1.82 -5.15 -39.84
N LYS A 693 0.96 -6.08 -39.40
CA LYS A 693 0.36 -7.10 -40.26
C LYS A 693 -0.88 -6.63 -41.01
N GLU A 694 -1.22 -5.35 -40.93
CA GLU A 694 -2.40 -4.72 -41.56
C GLU A 694 -3.74 -5.35 -41.11
N ALA A 695 -3.74 -6.02 -39.94
CA ALA A 695 -4.96 -6.51 -39.30
C ALA A 695 -5.67 -5.39 -38.54
N PHE A 696 -4.92 -4.45 -37.99
CA PHE A 696 -5.42 -3.12 -37.65
C PHE A 696 -5.00 -2.13 -38.73
N VAL A 697 -5.89 -1.21 -39.07
CA VAL A 697 -5.68 -0.20 -40.10
C VAL A 697 -5.85 1.17 -39.48
N PHE A 698 -4.81 2.01 -39.60
CA PHE A 698 -4.86 3.41 -39.20
C PHE A 698 -5.35 4.27 -40.36
N HIS A 699 -6.31 5.16 -40.10
CA HIS A 699 -6.95 6.00 -41.10
C HIS A 699 -6.49 7.46 -41.02
N PRO A 700 -6.61 8.23 -42.12
CA PRO A 700 -6.22 9.66 -42.14
C PRO A 700 -6.98 10.55 -41.15
N ASN A 701 -8.16 10.13 -40.68
CA ASN A 701 -8.94 10.83 -39.66
C ASN A 701 -8.53 10.45 -38.22
N GLU A 702 -7.36 9.84 -38.05
CA GLU A 702 -6.78 9.43 -36.78
C GLU A 702 -7.54 8.30 -36.04
N THR A 703 -8.46 7.60 -36.74
CA THR A 703 -9.16 6.42 -36.21
C THR A 703 -8.55 5.11 -36.69
N PHE A 704 -8.93 4.01 -36.04
CA PHE A 704 -8.49 2.65 -36.36
C PHE A 704 -9.68 1.74 -36.70
N SER A 705 -9.44 0.75 -37.55
CA SER A 705 -10.41 -0.31 -37.85
C SER A 705 -9.75 -1.68 -37.93
N VAL A 706 -10.54 -2.73 -37.78
CA VAL A 706 -10.12 -4.12 -37.99
C VAL A 706 -10.30 -4.52 -39.46
N ASN A 707 -9.25 -5.10 -40.06
CA ASN A 707 -9.35 -5.85 -41.30
C ASN A 707 -9.66 -7.33 -41.00
N PHE A 708 -10.93 -7.72 -41.14
CA PHE A 708 -11.42 -9.04 -40.75
C PHE A 708 -10.72 -10.20 -41.49
N ASP A 709 -10.43 -10.03 -42.79
CA ASP A 709 -9.77 -11.08 -43.58
C ASP A 709 -8.32 -11.31 -43.13
N LYS A 710 -7.63 -10.24 -42.72
CA LYS A 710 -6.25 -10.31 -42.24
C LYS A 710 -6.19 -10.87 -40.82
N VAL A 711 -6.99 -10.36 -39.90
CA VAL A 711 -6.95 -10.79 -38.48
C VAL A 711 -7.28 -12.28 -38.34
N GLN A 712 -8.29 -12.79 -39.07
CA GLN A 712 -8.66 -14.20 -39.03
C GLN A 712 -7.57 -15.12 -39.61
N LYS A 713 -6.81 -14.66 -40.61
CA LYS A 713 -5.69 -15.42 -41.20
C LYS A 713 -4.47 -15.46 -40.28
N LEU A 714 -4.28 -14.44 -39.44
CA LEU A 714 -3.17 -14.38 -38.49
C LEU A 714 -3.44 -15.26 -37.27
N LEU A 715 -4.67 -15.27 -36.76
CA LEU A 715 -5.11 -16.08 -35.62
C LEU A 715 -5.48 -17.52 -36.01
N LYS A 716 -4.63 -18.19 -36.81
CA LYS A 716 -4.94 -19.48 -37.43
C LYS A 716 -5.53 -20.50 -36.44
N VAL A 717 -6.71 -20.99 -36.78
CA VAL A 717 -7.35 -22.19 -36.23
C VAL A 717 -7.04 -23.36 -37.16
#